data_AF-A0A956IHD1-F1
#
_entry.id   AF-A0A956IHD1-F1
#
_cell.length_a   1.000
_cell.length_b   1.000
_cell.length_c   1.000
_cell.angle_alpha   90.00
_cell.angle_beta   90.00
_cell.angle_gamma   90.00
#
_symmetry.space_group_name_H-M   'P 1'
#
loop_
_entity.id
_entity.type
_entity.pdbx_description
1 polymer ?
#
loop_
_entity_poly.entity_id
_entity_poly.type
_entity_poly.pdbx_seq_one_letter_code
_entity_poly.pdbx_strand_id
1 'polypeptide(L)'
;MADLDHDRGAASPEAGGSGPALVIGVGAFGRDVLESAEEHGLSRPAPVRRRRVLLRLDGQEPDEDAATVAARVEGLLGLESAMQAEPGDERRPSLDIFVVGDLGDPEVAERLPRLTAAIRSRLARRFSNIFRAQAMPGLTVCPVVALLGLRDEGYDVAPAAAALSALGVQAKASDQPGPSPVARIFVVEQQTSHYELTRRDVVSTVVAFLTLVCGTSLRQQEPLRSFLRSSVEHTREGRHFASFGCATLELSLERYCVSRAAQALVTEIRAAASASVAEHAVTAQRLVPDPEAVKAVLIGPEDGEDLVAQLRAHTPRIDFPAIGPQATPEDVRDIAYGWGWFDSLEAAVDAYVKRLDEREMDEVSRVADERGLEELRRLQRDLAEALHDAETGGPHGWADALRLAEQVQSRAKRAADGLAAKLADEALPPFPETTAVESAFRELREESTLRPRPPRMRVFTVIFALVMALVTHHLPKWFAVCILDGRISPFAIAPPSMGADVGGYRYLLDPPYAFFWCALLAGGLLHLYLERRRKKRHAALLAAQDDLRAAVRRYLSDDVGPSIRRYYETRLAFSLSAWTLRMLRRIEGVAAREVQRLARISTALDRLERVFAAEAERAERGADEEGGDLVYRTHLSRDLLVATYEASRPGADLAARLFEDIGKNEDPRAAAAGVPPYLFESRLRDLVRPFCVPRDAVIADLAGDEVKRFVERRHGRLGVPLEIRGSVESANASRYVFAPSWARDGLDALRQELRTLPEIQVHEDGDRVHLVTLQTALTEGAIVLPDRGGKRP
;
A
#
# COMPACT_ATOMS: atom_id res chain seq x y z
N MET A 1 -24.94 -33.21 55.36
CA MET A 1 -23.75 -32.86 56.16
C MET A 1 -22.93 -34.13 56.25
N ALA A 2 -21.69 -34.11 55.75
CA ALA A 2 -21.01 -35.18 55.00
C ALA A 2 -21.57 -35.28 53.55
N ASP A 3 -20.82 -35.22 52.46
CA ASP A 3 -19.38 -35.46 52.22
C ASP A 3 -18.76 -34.39 51.31
N LEU A 4 -17.55 -33.95 51.70
CA LEU A 4 -16.57 -33.25 50.88
C LEU A 4 -15.37 -34.19 50.80
N ASP A 5 -15.06 -34.71 49.61
CA ASP A 5 -13.71 -35.04 49.10
C ASP A 5 -13.77 -36.15 48.04
N HIS A 6 -13.51 -35.79 46.78
CA HIS A 6 -12.65 -36.49 45.80
C HIS A 6 -12.99 -36.03 44.38
N ASP A 7 -12.63 -34.78 44.07
CA ASP A 7 -12.50 -34.32 42.68
C ASP A 7 -11.14 -33.63 42.52
N ARG A 8 -10.08 -34.43 42.72
CA ARG A 8 -8.76 -34.17 42.14
C ARG A 8 -8.70 -34.96 40.84
N GLY A 9 -9.31 -34.41 39.79
CA GLY A 9 -9.06 -34.84 38.42
C GLY A 9 -7.57 -34.82 38.17
N ALA A 10 -7.01 -36.01 37.88
CA ALA A 10 -5.65 -36.17 37.45
C ALA A 10 -5.41 -35.24 36.25
N ALA A 11 -4.48 -34.29 36.41
CA ALA A 11 -3.87 -33.66 35.26
C ALA A 11 -3.27 -34.78 34.41
N SER A 12 -3.91 -35.05 33.27
CA SER A 12 -3.35 -35.88 32.22
C SER A 12 -1.95 -35.34 31.89
N PRO A 13 -0.93 -36.18 31.67
CA PRO A 13 0.42 -35.73 31.31
C PRO A 13 0.40 -35.16 29.89
N GLU A 14 -0.20 -33.98 29.72
CA GLU A 14 -0.30 -33.27 28.46
C GLU A 14 1.04 -32.61 28.10
N ALA A 15 1.41 -32.78 26.82
CA ALA A 15 2.56 -32.22 26.12
C ALA A 15 3.94 -32.89 26.36
N GLY A 16 4.05 -34.17 26.00
CA GLY A 16 5.32 -34.80 25.64
C GLY A 16 5.94 -34.16 24.39
N GLY A 17 6.58 -33.00 24.55
CA GLY A 17 7.37 -32.39 23.49
C GLY A 17 8.57 -33.28 23.16
N SER A 18 8.76 -33.64 21.88
CA SER A 18 10.02 -34.23 21.45
C SER A 18 11.14 -33.23 21.76
N GLY A 19 12.18 -33.67 22.50
CA GLY A 19 13.33 -32.83 22.79
C GLY A 19 13.99 -32.24 21.53
N PRO A 20 14.89 -31.26 21.65
CA PRO A 20 15.67 -30.79 20.51
C PRO A 20 16.48 -31.94 19.88
N ALA A 21 16.61 -31.93 18.54
CA ALA A 21 17.48 -32.84 17.80
C ALA A 21 18.26 -32.04 16.75
N LEU A 22 19.53 -32.43 16.54
CA LEU A 22 20.44 -31.81 15.57
C LEU A 22 20.93 -32.89 14.61
N VAL A 23 20.82 -32.64 13.29
CA VAL A 23 21.38 -33.53 12.27
C VAL A 23 22.54 -32.83 11.59
N ILE A 24 23.68 -33.52 11.50
CA ILE A 24 24.93 -33.04 10.93
C ILE A 24 25.27 -33.89 9.73
N GLY A 25 25.40 -33.27 8.55
CA GLY A 25 25.82 -33.95 7.33
C GLY A 25 27.31 -33.75 7.07
N VAL A 26 28.04 -34.86 6.88
CA VAL A 26 29.48 -34.88 6.59
C VAL A 26 29.73 -35.46 5.21
N GLY A 27 30.56 -34.77 4.41
CA GLY A 27 30.91 -35.19 3.05
C GLY A 27 29.76 -35.05 2.05
N ALA A 28 29.93 -35.62 0.85
CA ALA A 28 28.92 -35.53 -0.21
C ALA A 28 27.63 -36.26 0.15
N PHE A 29 27.73 -37.48 0.70
CA PHE A 29 26.56 -38.25 1.12
C PHE A 29 25.76 -37.53 2.24
N GLY A 30 26.45 -36.96 3.23
CA GLY A 30 25.78 -36.20 4.28
C GLY A 30 25.04 -34.98 3.74
N ARG A 31 25.56 -34.31 2.70
CA ARG A 31 24.84 -33.22 2.02
C ARG A 31 23.57 -33.70 1.33
N ASP A 32 23.63 -34.80 0.58
CA ASP A 32 22.47 -35.37 -0.08
C ASP A 32 21.36 -35.73 0.93
N VAL A 33 21.74 -36.27 2.09
CA VAL A 33 20.80 -36.55 3.19
C VAL A 33 20.18 -35.28 3.74
N LEU A 34 20.96 -34.22 3.94
CA LEU A 34 20.43 -32.95 4.45
C LEU A 34 19.52 -32.26 3.43
N GLU A 35 19.93 -32.18 2.16
CA GLU A 35 19.13 -31.59 1.06
C GLU A 35 17.81 -32.34 0.89
N SER A 36 17.86 -33.67 0.85
CA SER A 36 16.66 -34.49 0.82
C SER A 36 15.81 -34.29 2.08
N ALA A 37 16.39 -34.26 3.28
CA ALA A 37 15.65 -33.96 4.50
C ALA A 37 14.96 -32.58 4.47
N GLU A 38 15.59 -31.57 3.86
CA GLU A 38 15.04 -30.21 3.72
C GLU A 38 13.83 -30.16 2.79
N GLU A 39 13.95 -30.71 1.58
CA GLU A 39 12.86 -30.83 0.60
C GLU A 39 11.63 -31.51 1.23
N HIS A 40 11.90 -32.49 2.08
CA HIS A 40 10.92 -33.34 2.72
C HIS A 40 10.44 -32.84 4.10
N GLY A 41 10.78 -31.60 4.47
CA GLY A 41 10.15 -30.85 5.56
C GLY A 41 10.73 -31.06 6.95
N LEU A 42 11.90 -31.69 7.11
CA LEU A 42 12.59 -31.77 8.41
C LEU A 42 13.07 -30.41 8.93
N SER A 43 13.26 -29.43 8.04
CA SER A 43 13.70 -28.05 8.34
C SER A 43 12.57 -27.03 8.50
N ARG A 44 11.30 -27.40 8.26
CA ARG A 44 10.18 -26.46 8.43
C ARG A 44 9.94 -26.17 9.93
N PRO A 45 9.71 -24.89 10.32
CA PRO A 45 9.49 -24.52 11.71
C PRO A 45 8.19 -25.15 12.21
N ALA A 46 8.30 -26.17 13.05
CA ALA A 46 7.20 -26.59 13.90
C ALA A 46 6.92 -25.47 14.93
N PRO A 47 5.70 -25.36 15.48
CA PRO A 47 5.38 -24.34 16.48
C PRO A 47 6.44 -24.32 17.57
N VAL A 48 6.80 -23.10 18.00
CA VAL A 48 7.92 -22.59 18.83
C VAL A 48 8.64 -23.56 19.80
N ARG A 49 8.01 -24.66 20.21
CA ARG A 49 8.53 -25.71 21.09
C ARG A 49 9.26 -26.88 20.41
N ARG A 50 9.31 -26.98 19.08
CA ARG A 50 10.00 -28.07 18.36
C ARG A 50 11.10 -27.53 17.43
N ARG A 51 12.23 -27.09 17.98
CA ARG A 51 13.37 -26.59 17.17
C ARG A 51 14.20 -27.77 16.64
N ARG A 52 14.23 -27.92 15.31
CA ARG A 52 15.09 -28.85 14.56
C ARG A 52 16.13 -28.05 13.83
N VAL A 53 17.38 -28.51 13.81
CA VAL A 53 18.43 -27.88 13.01
C VAL A 53 19.13 -28.93 12.18
N LEU A 54 19.26 -28.61 10.90
CA LEU A 54 20.14 -29.29 9.96
C LEU A 54 21.40 -28.44 9.84
N LEU A 55 22.56 -29.06 9.99
CA LEU A 55 23.86 -28.38 9.95
C LEU A 55 24.77 -29.08 8.93
N ARG A 56 25.12 -28.33 7.89
CA ARG A 56 26.14 -28.71 6.92
C ARG A 56 27.50 -28.25 7.41
N LEU A 57 28.49 -29.13 7.34
CA LEU A 57 29.88 -28.82 7.70
C LEU A 57 30.76 -28.89 6.46
N ASP A 58 31.44 -27.78 6.14
CA ASP A 58 32.12 -27.57 4.85
C ASP A 58 33.56 -28.07 4.77
N GLY A 59 34.02 -28.91 5.72
CA GLY A 59 35.36 -29.48 5.65
C GLY A 59 36.41 -28.83 6.53
N GLN A 60 36.03 -28.05 7.54
CA GLN A 60 36.99 -27.45 8.48
C GLN A 60 37.61 -28.50 9.42
N GLU A 61 38.64 -28.08 10.17
CA GLU A 61 39.23 -28.88 11.24
C GLU A 61 38.14 -29.32 12.23
N PRO A 62 38.12 -30.60 12.69
CA PRO A 62 37.04 -31.14 13.53
C PRO A 62 36.72 -30.33 14.79
N ASP A 63 37.71 -29.64 15.36
CA ASP A 63 37.54 -28.79 16.54
C ASP A 63 36.80 -27.47 16.24
N GLU A 64 36.98 -26.90 15.04
CA GLU A 64 36.27 -25.71 14.57
C GLU A 64 34.80 -26.04 14.27
N ASP A 65 34.57 -27.14 13.57
CA ASP A 65 33.22 -27.65 13.32
C ASP A 65 32.48 -27.99 14.61
N ALA A 66 33.17 -28.63 15.58
CA ALA A 66 32.60 -28.88 16.90
C ALA A 66 32.24 -27.57 17.63
N ALA A 67 32.98 -26.48 17.40
CA ALA A 67 32.64 -25.15 17.93
C ALA A 67 31.38 -24.58 17.30
N THR A 68 31.24 -24.70 15.97
CA THR A 68 30.02 -24.31 15.23
C THR A 68 28.81 -25.11 15.72
N VAL A 69 28.96 -26.42 15.92
CA VAL A 69 27.94 -27.30 16.50
C VAL A 69 27.54 -26.83 17.90
N ALA A 70 28.51 -26.55 18.78
CA ALA A 70 28.24 -26.09 20.14
C ALA A 70 27.48 -24.75 20.17
N ALA A 71 27.87 -23.78 19.32
CA ALA A 71 27.18 -22.50 19.19
C ALA A 71 25.72 -22.69 18.71
N ARG A 72 25.50 -23.64 17.79
CA ARG A 72 24.16 -23.94 17.29
C ARG A 72 23.27 -24.62 18.32
N VAL A 73 23.84 -25.52 19.13
CA VAL A 73 23.18 -26.15 20.29
C VAL A 73 22.79 -25.09 21.34
N GLU A 74 23.62 -24.08 21.55
CA GLU A 74 23.33 -22.97 22.47
C GLU A 74 22.03 -22.24 22.09
N GLY A 75 21.83 -21.98 20.80
CA GLY A 75 20.58 -21.39 20.28
C GLY A 75 19.38 -22.34 20.32
N LEU A 76 19.59 -23.66 20.34
CA LEU A 76 18.53 -24.68 20.43
C LEU A 76 17.99 -24.85 21.85
N LEU A 77 18.87 -24.84 22.86
CA LEU A 77 18.51 -25.19 24.24
C LEU A 77 17.78 -24.08 25.02
N GLY A 78 17.62 -22.87 24.47
CA GLY A 78 16.78 -21.81 25.05
C GLY A 78 17.01 -21.60 26.54
N LEU A 79 18.27 -21.28 26.89
CA LEU A 79 18.93 -21.46 28.20
C LEU A 79 18.23 -20.93 29.48
N GLU A 80 17.11 -20.20 29.42
CA GLU A 80 16.48 -19.63 30.63
C GLU A 80 15.60 -20.63 31.40
N SER A 81 14.86 -21.51 30.72
CA SER A 81 13.96 -22.47 31.40
C SER A 81 14.66 -23.75 31.87
N ALA A 82 15.73 -24.16 31.18
CA ALA A 82 16.42 -25.43 31.46
C ALA A 82 17.38 -25.37 32.67
N MET A 83 17.84 -24.17 33.05
CA MET A 83 18.78 -23.97 34.16
C MET A 83 18.14 -24.02 35.56
N GLN A 84 16.80 -24.05 35.65
CA GLN A 84 16.06 -24.04 36.92
C GLN A 84 15.64 -25.43 37.43
N ALA A 85 15.90 -26.51 36.69
CA ALA A 85 15.48 -27.86 37.07
C ALA A 85 16.44 -28.53 38.08
N GLU A 86 15.91 -29.10 39.16
CA GLU A 86 16.68 -29.71 40.25
C GLU A 86 17.41 -31.04 39.85
N PRO A 87 18.45 -31.46 40.59
CA PRO A 87 19.09 -32.77 40.42
C PRO A 87 18.13 -33.94 40.67
N GLY A 88 17.68 -34.61 39.61
CA GLY A 88 16.81 -35.80 39.68
C GLY A 88 15.49 -35.70 38.91
N ASP A 89 15.16 -34.53 38.33
CA ASP A 89 13.93 -34.33 37.58
C ASP A 89 13.95 -35.06 36.21
N GLU A 90 12.93 -35.90 35.96
CA GLU A 90 12.72 -36.60 34.67
C GLU A 90 12.44 -35.64 33.51
N ARG A 91 12.15 -34.36 33.79
CA ARG A 91 11.87 -33.30 32.82
C ARG A 91 13.11 -32.64 32.20
N ARG A 92 14.32 -33.16 32.45
CA ARG A 92 15.57 -32.60 31.88
C ARG A 92 15.58 -32.66 30.35
N PRO A 93 16.10 -31.62 29.66
CA PRO A 93 16.17 -31.60 28.20
C PRO A 93 17.10 -32.72 27.71
N SER A 94 16.57 -33.59 26.83
CA SER A 94 17.38 -34.53 26.06
C SER A 94 17.73 -33.94 24.70
N LEU A 95 18.98 -34.06 24.28
CA LEU A 95 19.49 -33.64 22.99
C LEU A 95 20.12 -34.84 22.29
N ASP A 96 19.56 -35.19 21.13
CA ASP A 96 20.09 -36.22 20.26
C ASP A 96 20.75 -35.54 19.04
N ILE A 97 22.01 -35.87 18.79
CA ILE A 97 22.81 -35.34 17.69
C ILE A 97 23.13 -36.50 16.75
N PHE A 98 22.63 -36.44 15.52
CA PHE A 98 22.92 -37.43 14.49
C PHE A 98 24.03 -36.92 13.59
N VAL A 99 25.13 -37.65 13.49
CA VAL A 99 26.25 -37.31 12.60
C VAL A 99 26.25 -38.30 11.45
N VAL A 100 25.81 -37.84 10.28
CA VAL A 100 25.58 -38.66 9.09
C VAL A 100 26.75 -38.55 8.13
N GLY A 101 27.30 -39.68 7.71
CA GLY A 101 28.41 -39.72 6.75
C GLY A 101 28.54 -41.07 6.07
N ASP A 102 29.33 -41.11 5.01
CA ASP A 102 29.65 -42.32 4.26
C ASP A 102 31.12 -42.69 4.50
N LEU A 103 31.38 -43.84 5.12
CA LEU A 103 32.75 -44.33 5.34
C LEU A 103 33.37 -44.92 4.06
N GLY A 104 32.58 -45.02 2.99
CA GLY A 104 33.04 -45.22 1.62
C GLY A 104 33.79 -44.05 1.00
N ASP A 105 33.81 -42.90 1.66
CA ASP A 105 34.64 -41.75 1.31
C ASP A 105 35.83 -41.72 2.29
N PRO A 106 37.09 -41.88 1.82
CA PRO A 106 38.27 -41.90 2.70
C PRO A 106 38.42 -40.64 3.57
N GLU A 107 38.05 -39.46 3.04
CA GLU A 107 38.13 -38.20 3.80
C GLU A 107 37.12 -38.20 4.95
N VAL A 108 35.92 -38.72 4.69
CA VAL A 108 34.87 -38.87 5.70
C VAL A 108 35.24 -39.95 6.71
N ALA A 109 35.81 -41.07 6.27
CA ALA A 109 36.26 -42.16 7.14
C ALA A 109 37.32 -41.68 8.15
N GLU A 110 38.28 -40.83 7.72
CA GLU A 110 39.26 -40.24 8.64
C GLU A 110 38.61 -39.20 9.58
N ARG A 111 37.71 -38.36 9.06
CA ARG A 111 37.18 -37.19 9.76
C ARG A 111 36.05 -37.50 10.74
N LEU A 112 35.12 -38.39 10.38
CA LEU A 112 33.89 -38.65 11.15
C LEU A 112 34.17 -39.10 12.60
N PRO A 113 35.11 -40.02 12.88
CA PRO A 113 35.45 -40.39 14.26
C PRO A 113 36.07 -39.23 15.05
N ARG A 114 36.91 -38.39 14.43
CA ARG A 114 37.51 -37.23 15.10
C ARG A 114 36.45 -36.18 15.44
N LEU A 115 35.55 -35.90 14.49
CA LEU A 115 34.47 -34.94 14.65
C LEU A 115 33.48 -35.36 15.74
N THR A 116 33.04 -36.62 15.75
CA THR A 116 32.12 -37.15 16.78
C THR A 116 32.73 -37.06 18.19
N ALA A 117 34.02 -37.39 18.33
CA ALA A 117 34.75 -37.22 19.58
C ALA A 117 34.87 -35.74 20.00
N ALA A 118 35.20 -34.84 19.06
CA ALA A 118 35.34 -33.41 19.30
C ALA A 118 34.02 -32.78 19.74
N ILE A 119 32.91 -33.08 19.04
CA ILE A 119 31.54 -32.65 19.40
C ILE A 119 31.20 -33.10 20.81
N ARG A 120 31.36 -34.39 21.12
CA ARG A 120 31.06 -34.95 22.44
C ARG A 120 31.86 -34.26 23.54
N SER A 121 33.17 -34.16 23.37
CA SER A 121 34.08 -33.53 24.34
C SER A 121 33.75 -32.05 24.55
N ARG A 122 33.45 -31.33 23.47
CA ARG A 122 33.17 -29.90 23.53
C ARG A 122 31.81 -29.61 24.18
N LEU A 123 30.77 -30.36 23.84
CA LEU A 123 29.44 -30.20 24.43
C LEU A 123 29.45 -30.57 25.92
N ALA A 124 30.13 -31.66 26.30
CA ALA A 124 30.29 -32.05 27.70
C ALA A 124 31.01 -30.96 28.53
N ARG A 125 32.04 -30.32 27.96
CA ARG A 125 32.74 -29.20 28.61
C ARG A 125 31.89 -27.93 28.68
N ARG A 126 31.28 -27.53 27.56
CA ARG A 126 30.55 -26.26 27.40
C ARG A 126 29.23 -26.23 28.18
N PHE A 127 28.53 -27.35 28.24
CA PHE A 127 27.20 -27.48 28.87
C PHE A 127 27.23 -28.37 30.12
N SER A 128 28.35 -28.40 30.83
CA SER A 128 28.58 -29.22 32.03
C SER A 128 27.54 -29.00 33.15
N ASN A 129 26.94 -27.81 33.22
CA ASN A 129 25.88 -27.48 34.18
C ASN A 129 24.52 -28.13 33.85
N ILE A 130 24.25 -28.39 32.56
CA ILE A 130 23.00 -29.00 32.06
C ILE A 130 23.15 -30.52 32.05
N PHE A 131 24.32 -31.01 31.64
CA PHE A 131 24.59 -32.44 31.43
C PHE A 131 25.58 -33.02 32.46
N ARG A 132 25.51 -32.60 33.75
CA ARG A 132 26.49 -32.94 34.81
C ARG A 132 27.02 -34.38 34.76
N ALA A 133 28.34 -34.50 34.93
CA ALA A 133 29.18 -35.66 34.69
C ALA A 133 28.89 -36.97 35.46
N GLN A 134 27.90 -37.01 36.38
CA GLN A 134 27.67 -38.19 37.24
C GLN A 134 26.48 -39.07 36.84
N ALA A 135 25.65 -38.62 35.90
CA ALA A 135 24.70 -39.45 35.16
C ALA A 135 24.31 -38.64 33.92
N MET A 136 24.63 -39.11 32.71
CA MET A 136 24.43 -38.39 31.46
C MET A 136 23.14 -38.78 30.67
N PRO A 137 21.93 -38.97 31.23
CA PRO A 137 20.80 -39.55 30.49
C PRO A 137 20.19 -38.64 29.39
N GLY A 138 20.81 -37.49 29.07
CA GLY A 138 20.24 -36.42 28.24
C GLY A 138 21.07 -35.92 27.05
N LEU A 139 22.30 -36.39 26.78
CA LEU A 139 23.04 -36.01 25.56
C LEU A 139 23.50 -37.27 24.82
N THR A 140 23.02 -37.46 23.58
CA THR A 140 23.39 -38.60 22.73
C THR A 140 24.00 -38.09 21.43
N VAL A 141 25.22 -38.53 21.08
CA VAL A 141 25.85 -38.22 19.77
C VAL A 141 25.93 -39.51 18.97
N CYS A 142 24.96 -39.73 18.09
CA CYS A 142 24.76 -40.94 17.32
C CYS A 142 25.38 -40.82 15.92
N PRO A 143 26.50 -41.51 15.62
CA PRO A 143 26.98 -41.63 14.25
C PRO A 143 26.00 -42.49 13.45
N VAL A 144 25.62 -42.03 12.26
CA VAL A 144 24.85 -42.78 11.27
C VAL A 144 25.72 -42.94 10.03
N VAL A 145 26.23 -44.14 9.80
CA VAL A 145 27.25 -44.41 8.80
C VAL A 145 26.73 -45.27 7.66
N ALA A 146 26.93 -44.79 6.42
CA ALA A 146 26.84 -45.59 5.22
C ALA A 146 28.23 -46.17 4.86
N LEU A 147 28.25 -47.18 4.00
CA LEU A 147 29.45 -47.90 3.57
C LEU A 147 29.56 -47.96 2.03
N LEU A 148 29.14 -46.91 1.31
CA LEU A 148 28.90 -46.96 -0.15
C LEU A 148 30.21 -47.14 -0.92
N GLY A 149 30.18 -47.81 -2.06
CA GLY A 149 31.37 -47.92 -2.92
C GLY A 149 32.52 -48.77 -2.36
N LEU A 150 32.42 -49.31 -1.13
CA LEU A 150 33.46 -50.18 -0.56
C LEU A 150 33.71 -51.46 -1.38
N ARG A 151 32.78 -51.81 -2.29
CA ARG A 151 32.84 -52.99 -3.16
C ARG A 151 33.36 -52.69 -4.57
N ASP A 152 33.57 -51.43 -4.91
CA ASP A 152 34.10 -51.06 -6.22
C ASP A 152 35.50 -51.65 -6.38
N GLU A 153 35.78 -52.23 -7.55
CA GLU A 153 37.07 -52.85 -7.83
C GLU A 153 38.21 -51.84 -7.60
N GLY A 154 39.11 -52.15 -6.68
CA GLY A 154 40.27 -51.30 -6.35
C GLY A 154 40.10 -50.39 -5.14
N TYR A 155 38.93 -50.32 -4.50
CA TYR A 155 38.74 -49.54 -3.28
C TYR A 155 39.58 -50.11 -2.11
N ASP A 156 40.12 -49.22 -1.25
CA ASP A 156 40.84 -49.62 -0.03
C ASP A 156 39.92 -49.56 1.18
N VAL A 157 39.66 -50.72 1.76
CA VAL A 157 38.73 -50.90 2.88
C VAL A 157 39.35 -50.48 4.22
N ALA A 158 40.69 -50.37 4.28
CA ALA A 158 41.41 -50.06 5.52
C ALA A 158 40.95 -48.78 6.24
N PRO A 159 40.70 -47.64 5.56
CA PRO A 159 40.19 -46.42 6.19
C PRO A 159 38.81 -46.62 6.84
N ALA A 160 37.89 -47.31 6.16
CA ALA A 160 36.55 -47.59 6.68
C ALA A 160 36.59 -48.53 7.89
N ALA A 161 37.44 -49.57 7.84
CA ALA A 161 37.66 -50.47 8.97
C ALA A 161 38.25 -49.74 10.18
N ALA A 162 39.26 -48.90 9.96
CA ALA A 162 39.86 -48.09 11.02
C ALA A 162 38.86 -47.09 11.63
N ALA A 163 38.00 -46.49 10.80
CA ALA A 163 36.95 -45.59 11.25
C ALA A 163 35.91 -46.30 12.13
N LEU A 164 35.41 -47.48 11.70
CA LEU A 164 34.48 -48.30 12.49
C LEU A 164 35.10 -48.71 13.83
N SER A 165 36.36 -49.16 13.82
CA SER A 165 37.07 -49.52 15.03
C SER A 165 37.25 -48.33 15.99
N ALA A 166 37.62 -47.16 15.45
CA ALA A 166 37.76 -45.92 16.22
C ALA A 166 36.43 -45.49 16.86
N LEU A 167 35.32 -45.55 16.12
CA LEU A 167 33.99 -45.27 16.66
C LEU A 167 33.61 -46.29 17.75
N GLY A 168 33.89 -47.58 17.54
CA GLY A 168 33.67 -48.64 18.53
C GLY A 168 34.45 -48.41 19.83
N VAL A 169 35.72 -48.01 19.74
CA VAL A 169 36.54 -47.64 20.91
C VAL A 169 35.97 -46.42 21.63
N GLN A 170 35.50 -45.41 20.89
CA GLN A 170 34.87 -44.22 21.49
C GLN A 170 33.58 -44.56 22.24
N ALA A 171 32.82 -45.56 21.79
CA ALA A 171 31.65 -46.06 22.48
C ALA A 171 32.00 -46.87 23.75
N LYS A 172 33.17 -47.53 23.79
CA LYS A 172 33.68 -48.29 24.96
C LYS A 172 34.21 -47.41 26.10
N ALA A 173 34.84 -46.27 25.79
CA ALA A 173 35.57 -45.45 26.77
C ALA A 173 34.74 -44.77 27.89
N SER A 174 33.50 -45.20 28.12
CA SER A 174 32.58 -44.73 29.18
C SER A 174 32.62 -45.67 30.40
N ASP A 175 33.78 -45.80 31.04
CA ASP A 175 34.06 -46.78 32.11
C ASP A 175 33.58 -46.37 33.52
N GLN A 176 32.43 -45.71 33.67
CA GLN A 176 31.87 -45.35 34.99
C GLN A 176 30.60 -46.13 35.35
N PRO A 177 30.46 -46.60 36.61
CA PRO A 177 29.28 -47.33 37.09
C PRO A 177 28.09 -46.39 37.29
N GLY A 178 27.13 -46.44 36.36
CA GLY A 178 25.82 -45.80 36.39
C GLY A 178 25.02 -46.23 35.15
N PRO A 179 23.71 -45.94 35.04
CA PRO A 179 22.94 -46.20 33.82
C PRO A 179 23.57 -45.38 32.67
N SER A 180 24.35 -46.07 31.83
CA SER A 180 25.24 -45.45 30.86
C SER A 180 24.46 -44.97 29.63
N PRO A 181 24.59 -43.69 29.22
CA PRO A 181 23.99 -43.11 28.04
C PRO A 181 24.98 -43.21 26.88
N VAL A 182 25.30 -44.43 26.47
CA VAL A 182 26.26 -44.66 25.38
C VAL A 182 25.52 -44.51 24.06
N ALA A 183 26.03 -43.63 23.20
CA ALA A 183 25.51 -43.45 21.86
C ALA A 183 25.75 -44.70 21.02
N ARG A 184 24.69 -45.18 20.35
CA ARG A 184 24.82 -46.26 19.37
C ARG A 184 25.41 -45.74 18.08
N ILE A 185 26.18 -46.60 17.43
CA ILE A 185 26.66 -46.37 16.07
C ILE A 185 25.68 -47.07 15.15
N PHE A 186 24.93 -46.30 14.36
CA PHE A 186 24.00 -46.84 13.39
C PHE A 186 24.72 -47.07 12.08
N VAL A 187 24.70 -48.30 11.59
CA VAL A 187 25.23 -48.67 10.29
C VAL A 187 24.05 -48.88 9.37
N VAL A 188 24.05 -48.19 8.22
CA VAL A 188 23.03 -48.41 7.18
C VAL A 188 23.49 -49.58 6.34
N GLU A 189 22.78 -50.70 6.45
CA GLU A 189 23.10 -51.90 5.69
C GLU A 189 22.87 -51.69 4.19
N GLN A 190 23.80 -52.20 3.38
CA GLN A 190 23.79 -52.03 1.92
C GLN A 190 23.32 -53.26 1.15
N GLN A 191 22.97 -54.32 1.89
CA GLN A 191 22.97 -55.69 1.38
C GLN A 191 21.80 -56.49 1.95
N THR A 192 20.91 -56.90 1.06
CA THR A 192 20.30 -58.24 1.20
C THR A 192 21.07 -59.18 0.29
N SER A 193 21.04 -60.48 0.55
CA SER A 193 21.60 -61.55 -0.31
C SER A 193 21.14 -61.51 -1.78
N HIS A 194 20.18 -60.65 -2.11
CA HIS A 194 19.50 -60.59 -3.40
C HIS A 194 19.58 -59.23 -4.10
N TYR A 195 19.96 -58.14 -3.41
CA TYR A 195 19.94 -56.77 -3.98
C TYR A 195 20.99 -55.85 -3.34
N GLU A 196 21.65 -55.03 -4.18
CA GLU A 196 22.49 -53.91 -3.77
C GLU A 196 21.68 -52.62 -3.77
N LEU A 197 21.75 -51.84 -2.67
CA LEU A 197 21.09 -50.55 -2.56
C LEU A 197 21.86 -49.47 -3.32
N THR A 198 21.18 -48.66 -4.11
CA THR A 198 21.80 -47.48 -4.73
C THR A 198 22.05 -46.39 -3.69
N ARG A 199 22.93 -45.42 -4.01
CA ARG A 199 23.14 -44.23 -3.15
C ARG A 199 21.82 -43.53 -2.81
N ARG A 200 20.90 -43.41 -3.78
CA ARG A 200 19.57 -42.79 -3.58
C ARG A 200 18.75 -43.59 -2.56
N ASP A 201 18.79 -44.92 -2.61
CA ASP A 201 18.05 -45.76 -1.67
C ASP A 201 18.58 -45.63 -0.24
N VAL A 202 19.90 -45.59 -0.08
CA VAL A 202 20.55 -45.39 1.23
C VAL A 202 20.22 -44.01 1.79
N VAL A 203 20.25 -42.94 0.97
CA VAL A 203 19.80 -41.59 1.37
C VAL A 203 18.35 -41.62 1.84
N SER A 204 17.43 -42.18 1.04
CA SER A 204 16.00 -42.29 1.39
C SER A 204 15.77 -43.05 2.70
N THR A 205 16.52 -44.12 2.94
CA THR A 205 16.47 -44.90 4.19
C THR A 205 16.82 -44.05 5.41
N VAL A 206 17.93 -43.31 5.30
CA VAL A 206 18.39 -42.42 6.38
C VAL A 206 17.40 -41.30 6.60
N VAL A 207 16.87 -40.68 5.54
CA VAL A 207 15.86 -39.62 5.65
C VAL A 207 14.57 -40.14 6.27
N ALA A 208 14.10 -41.34 5.93
CA ALA A 208 12.94 -41.97 6.54
C ALA A 208 13.15 -42.21 8.04
N PHE A 209 14.31 -42.74 8.42
CA PHE A 209 14.67 -42.93 9.82
C PHE A 209 14.79 -41.61 10.59
N LEU A 210 15.48 -40.61 10.03
CA LEU A 210 15.57 -39.27 10.62
C LEU A 210 14.19 -38.60 10.73
N THR A 211 13.31 -38.82 9.76
CA THR A 211 11.92 -38.34 9.80
C THR A 211 11.15 -39.00 10.93
N LEU A 212 11.31 -40.31 11.14
CA LEU A 212 10.72 -41.00 12.29
C LEU A 212 11.26 -40.45 13.61
N VAL A 213 12.59 -40.40 13.80
CA VAL A 213 13.18 -40.08 15.11
C VAL A 213 13.22 -38.58 15.44
N CYS A 214 13.38 -37.71 14.44
CA CYS A 214 13.39 -36.25 14.63
C CYS A 214 12.01 -35.62 14.34
N GLY A 215 11.21 -36.26 13.50
CA GLY A 215 9.93 -35.75 13.01
C GLY A 215 8.73 -36.05 13.90
N THR A 216 8.77 -37.14 14.68
CA THR A 216 7.63 -37.61 15.50
C THR A 216 7.96 -37.63 17.00
N SER A 217 6.94 -37.83 17.85
CA SER A 217 7.13 -38.08 19.29
C SER A 217 7.55 -39.52 19.60
N LEU A 218 7.50 -40.42 18.59
CA LEU A 218 7.76 -41.85 18.75
C LEU A 218 9.16 -42.15 19.28
N ARG A 219 10.14 -41.27 19.06
CA ARG A 219 11.51 -41.46 19.56
C ARG A 219 11.62 -41.55 21.09
N GLN A 220 10.64 -41.01 21.82
CA GLN A 220 10.59 -41.05 23.28
C GLN A 220 9.81 -42.25 23.82
N GLN A 221 9.16 -43.01 22.95
CA GLN A 221 8.36 -44.18 23.28
C GLN A 221 9.18 -45.47 23.07
N GLU A 222 8.91 -46.51 23.85
CA GLU A 222 9.42 -47.83 23.55
C GLU A 222 8.76 -48.37 22.28
N PRO A 223 9.49 -49.05 21.39
CA PRO A 223 10.87 -49.55 21.50
C PRO A 223 11.95 -48.59 20.98
N LEU A 224 11.58 -47.46 20.35
CA LEU A 224 12.55 -46.57 19.69
C LEU A 224 13.48 -45.88 20.68
N ARG A 225 12.97 -45.54 21.87
CA ARG A 225 13.78 -44.96 22.94
C ARG A 225 14.92 -45.89 23.37
N SER A 226 14.64 -47.16 23.59
CA SER A 226 15.68 -48.16 23.89
C SER A 226 16.53 -48.52 22.67
N PHE A 227 16.01 -48.42 21.46
CA PHE A 227 16.80 -48.56 20.24
C PHE A 227 17.86 -47.46 20.09
N LEU A 228 17.54 -46.22 20.45
CA LEU A 228 18.48 -45.09 20.34
C LEU A 228 19.60 -45.14 21.39
N ARG A 229 19.40 -45.85 22.49
CA ARG A 229 20.29 -45.88 23.65
C ARG A 229 20.91 -47.27 23.82
N SER A 230 22.21 -47.37 24.06
CA SER A 230 22.81 -48.67 24.41
C SER A 230 22.55 -49.01 25.88
N SER A 231 22.40 -50.30 26.21
CA SER A 231 22.42 -50.74 27.61
C SER A 231 23.87 -50.84 28.11
N VAL A 232 24.07 -50.75 29.42
CA VAL A 232 25.40 -50.92 30.05
C VAL A 232 25.96 -52.31 29.76
N GLU A 233 25.08 -53.31 29.74
CA GLU A 233 25.43 -54.71 29.47
C GLU A 233 25.89 -54.90 28.01
N HIS A 234 25.12 -54.39 27.03
CA HIS A 234 25.55 -54.41 25.62
C HIS A 234 26.88 -53.70 25.41
N THR A 235 27.09 -52.60 26.14
CA THR A 235 28.34 -51.83 26.08
C THR A 235 29.53 -52.65 26.61
N ARG A 236 29.36 -53.37 27.73
CA ARG A 236 30.41 -54.25 28.29
C ARG A 236 30.75 -55.42 27.36
N GLU A 237 29.76 -55.90 26.60
CA GLU A 237 29.91 -57.01 25.65
C GLU A 237 30.47 -56.57 24.28
N GLY A 238 30.82 -55.29 24.09
CA GLY A 238 31.31 -54.78 22.81
C GLY A 238 30.23 -54.63 21.74
N ARG A 239 28.95 -54.63 22.13
CA ARG A 239 27.77 -54.61 21.27
C ARG A 239 27.21 -53.19 21.07
N HIS A 240 28.02 -52.31 20.46
CA HIS A 240 27.69 -50.87 20.32
C HIS A 240 27.07 -50.47 18.98
N PHE A 241 27.05 -51.39 18.02
CA PHE A 241 26.51 -51.15 16.68
C PHE A 241 25.03 -51.56 16.61
N ALA A 242 24.29 -50.87 15.76
CA ALA A 242 22.91 -51.20 15.42
C ALA A 242 22.68 -50.97 13.93
N SER A 243 21.75 -51.71 13.35
CA SER A 243 21.28 -51.46 11.99
C SER A 243 19.78 -51.21 11.99
N PHE A 244 19.31 -50.51 10.96
CA PHE A 244 17.90 -50.22 10.74
C PHE A 244 17.54 -50.27 9.25
N GLY A 245 16.31 -50.72 8.98
CA GLY A 245 15.61 -50.47 7.73
C GLY A 245 14.32 -49.72 8.01
N CYS A 246 14.02 -48.68 7.24
CA CYS A 246 12.83 -47.85 7.46
C CYS A 246 12.14 -47.52 6.14
N ALA A 247 10.83 -47.75 6.07
CA ALA A 247 9.96 -47.28 5.01
C ALA A 247 8.86 -46.40 5.62
N THR A 248 8.48 -45.31 4.95
CA THR A 248 7.46 -44.38 5.42
C THR A 248 6.45 -44.09 4.30
N LEU A 249 5.16 -44.31 4.55
CA LEU A 249 4.11 -43.78 3.69
C LEU A 249 3.69 -42.43 4.25
N GLU A 250 3.79 -41.38 3.44
CA GLU A 250 3.32 -40.05 3.81
C GLU A 250 2.06 -39.67 3.06
N LEU A 251 1.06 -39.27 3.82
CA LEU A 251 -0.27 -39.02 3.32
C LEU A 251 -0.48 -37.53 3.07
N SER A 252 0.03 -36.66 3.96
CA SER A 252 -0.12 -35.19 3.91
C SER A 252 -1.55 -34.72 3.61
N LEU A 253 -2.55 -35.51 4.03
CA LEU A 253 -3.94 -35.36 3.58
C LEU A 253 -4.56 -34.10 4.17
N GLU A 254 -4.35 -33.88 5.47
CA GLU A 254 -4.84 -32.68 6.15
C GLU A 254 -4.26 -31.43 5.50
N ARG A 255 -2.93 -31.40 5.28
CA ARG A 255 -2.25 -30.25 4.67
C ARG A 255 -2.77 -29.95 3.27
N TYR A 256 -2.95 -30.98 2.45
CA TYR A 256 -3.50 -30.85 1.10
C TYR A 256 -4.93 -30.29 1.15
N CYS A 257 -5.81 -30.89 1.97
CA CYS A 257 -7.21 -30.50 2.09
C CYS A 257 -7.36 -29.06 2.61
N VAL A 258 -6.58 -28.68 3.63
CA VAL A 258 -6.58 -27.31 4.17
C VAL A 258 -6.09 -26.31 3.13
N SER A 259 -5.02 -26.63 2.38
CA SER A 259 -4.49 -25.72 1.35
C SER A 259 -5.47 -25.55 0.19
N ARG A 260 -6.10 -26.64 -0.25
CA ARG A 260 -7.14 -26.61 -1.30
C ARG A 260 -8.38 -25.84 -0.87
N ALA A 261 -8.87 -26.05 0.35
CA ALA A 261 -10.01 -25.31 0.88
C ALA A 261 -9.70 -23.82 1.09
N ALA A 262 -8.51 -23.50 1.59
CA ALA A 262 -8.04 -22.11 1.72
C ALA A 262 -7.93 -21.41 0.35
N GLN A 263 -7.42 -22.12 -0.66
CA GLN A 263 -7.40 -21.63 -2.04
C GLN A 263 -8.82 -21.37 -2.56
N ALA A 264 -9.72 -22.35 -2.44
CA ALA A 264 -11.11 -22.23 -2.89
C ALA A 264 -11.82 -21.06 -2.20
N LEU A 265 -11.65 -20.90 -0.88
CA LEU A 265 -12.18 -19.77 -0.15
C LEU A 265 -11.69 -18.45 -0.74
N VAL A 266 -10.37 -18.27 -0.91
CA VAL A 266 -9.80 -17.04 -1.50
C VAL A 266 -10.34 -16.79 -2.91
N THR A 267 -10.48 -17.82 -3.74
CA THR A 267 -11.08 -17.69 -5.07
C THR A 267 -12.53 -17.23 -5.00
N GLU A 268 -13.34 -17.77 -4.09
CA GLU A 268 -14.73 -17.34 -3.87
C GLU A 268 -14.81 -15.87 -3.37
N ILE A 269 -13.91 -15.46 -2.46
CA ILE A 269 -13.82 -14.05 -2.01
C ILE A 269 -13.61 -13.11 -3.21
N ARG A 270 -12.79 -13.54 -4.19
CA ARG A 270 -12.49 -12.77 -5.40
C ARG A 270 -13.63 -12.81 -6.43
N ALA A 271 -14.24 -13.96 -6.65
CA ALA A 271 -15.16 -14.20 -7.76
C ALA A 271 -16.50 -13.45 -7.63
N ALA A 272 -17.06 -13.33 -6.44
CA ALA A 272 -18.37 -12.70 -6.25
C ALA A 272 -18.33 -11.15 -6.17
N ALA A 273 -17.18 -10.53 -6.51
CA ALA A 273 -16.99 -9.09 -6.63
C ALA A 273 -17.64 -8.43 -7.87
N SER A 274 -18.80 -8.90 -8.36
CA SER A 274 -19.42 -8.34 -9.56
C SER A 274 -20.94 -8.34 -9.54
N ALA A 275 -21.55 -7.20 -9.17
CA ALA A 275 -22.97 -6.97 -9.48
C ALA A 275 -23.42 -5.50 -9.68
N SER A 276 -22.70 -4.44 -9.29
CA SER A 276 -23.31 -3.09 -9.21
C SER A 276 -22.50 -1.92 -9.80
N VAL A 277 -21.83 -2.11 -10.95
CA VAL A 277 -21.05 -1.02 -11.59
C VAL A 277 -21.89 0.24 -11.87
N ALA A 278 -23.18 0.07 -12.19
CA ALA A 278 -24.11 1.17 -12.45
C ALA A 278 -24.52 1.95 -11.18
N GLU A 279 -24.73 1.25 -10.06
CA GLU A 279 -25.10 1.91 -8.78
C GLU A 279 -23.94 2.72 -8.24
N HIS A 280 -22.71 2.18 -8.30
CA HIS A 280 -21.51 2.92 -7.90
C HIS A 280 -21.31 4.18 -8.75
N ALA A 281 -21.69 4.16 -10.03
CA ALA A 281 -21.59 5.33 -10.91
C ALA A 281 -22.53 6.46 -10.50
N VAL A 282 -23.75 6.12 -10.06
CA VAL A 282 -24.72 7.09 -9.54
C VAL A 282 -24.26 7.64 -8.19
N THR A 283 -23.78 6.78 -7.28
CA THR A 283 -23.25 7.20 -5.98
C THR A 283 -22.03 8.11 -6.16
N ALA A 284 -21.08 7.73 -7.01
CA ALA A 284 -19.90 8.55 -7.30
C ALA A 284 -20.26 9.91 -7.93
N GLN A 285 -21.34 10.00 -8.70
CA GLN A 285 -21.84 11.28 -9.24
C GLN A 285 -22.38 12.21 -8.15
N ARG A 286 -22.99 11.66 -7.09
CA ARG A 286 -23.44 12.45 -5.94
C ARG A 286 -22.27 12.93 -5.07
N LEU A 287 -21.24 12.10 -4.93
CA LEU A 287 -20.06 12.39 -4.10
C LEU A 287 -19.07 13.37 -4.74
N VAL A 288 -19.09 13.50 -6.07
CA VAL A 288 -18.28 14.48 -6.80
C VAL A 288 -19.20 15.56 -7.36
N PRO A 289 -19.36 16.70 -6.69
CA PRO A 289 -20.26 17.75 -7.13
C PRO A 289 -19.77 18.40 -8.42
N ASP A 290 -20.73 18.89 -9.21
CA ASP A 290 -20.44 19.70 -10.39
C ASP A 290 -19.79 21.04 -9.99
N PRO A 291 -18.76 21.52 -10.72
CA PRO A 291 -18.07 22.76 -10.36
C PRO A 291 -18.98 23.99 -10.21
N GLU A 292 -20.05 24.09 -11.01
CA GLU A 292 -20.98 25.22 -10.95
C GLU A 292 -21.91 25.12 -9.73
N ALA A 293 -22.29 23.90 -9.34
CA ALA A 293 -23.05 23.68 -8.11
C ALA A 293 -22.24 24.08 -6.86
N VAL A 294 -20.94 23.78 -6.84
CA VAL A 294 -20.04 24.22 -5.74
C VAL A 294 -19.94 25.73 -5.69
N LYS A 295 -19.75 26.40 -6.84
CA LYS A 295 -19.71 27.87 -6.89
C LYS A 295 -20.99 28.50 -6.37
N ALA A 296 -22.16 27.96 -6.72
CA ALA A 296 -23.44 28.44 -6.23
C ALA A 296 -23.53 28.37 -4.68
N VAL A 297 -23.06 27.27 -4.09
CA VAL A 297 -22.99 27.13 -2.62
C VAL A 297 -22.05 28.17 -1.99
N LEU A 298 -20.90 28.43 -2.61
CA LEU A 298 -19.95 29.43 -2.11
C LEU A 298 -20.50 30.86 -2.19
N ILE A 299 -21.22 31.20 -3.26
CA ILE A 299 -21.88 32.50 -3.46
C ILE A 299 -22.97 32.74 -2.40
N GLY A 300 -23.67 31.68 -1.98
CA GLY A 300 -24.67 31.69 -0.91
C GLY A 300 -26.11 31.48 -1.41
N PRO A 301 -27.06 31.19 -0.50
CA PRO A 301 -28.48 31.01 -0.87
C PRO A 301 -29.16 32.32 -1.28
N GLU A 302 -30.26 32.25 -2.04
CA GLU A 302 -31.08 33.42 -2.44
C GLU A 302 -31.57 34.26 -1.25
N ASP A 303 -31.65 33.68 -0.04
CA ASP A 303 -32.12 34.32 1.20
C ASP A 303 -30.99 34.82 2.13
N GLY A 304 -29.71 34.68 1.74
CA GLY A 304 -28.54 35.16 2.50
C GLY A 304 -27.88 36.41 1.91
N GLU A 305 -26.84 36.93 2.55
CA GLU A 305 -26.00 37.96 1.93
C GLU A 305 -25.26 37.36 0.72
N ASP A 306 -25.77 37.65 -0.47
CA ASP A 306 -25.13 37.39 -1.76
C ASP A 306 -23.82 38.18 -1.82
N LEU A 307 -22.70 37.46 -1.96
CA LEU A 307 -21.35 38.06 -2.04
C LEU A 307 -21.26 39.06 -3.20
N VAL A 308 -22.00 38.83 -4.28
CA VAL A 308 -22.10 39.75 -5.41
C VAL A 308 -22.94 40.97 -5.03
N ALA A 309 -24.02 40.80 -4.24
CA ALA A 309 -24.81 41.90 -3.72
C ALA A 309 -24.06 42.78 -2.72
N GLN A 310 -23.20 42.20 -1.87
CA GLN A 310 -22.32 42.96 -0.96
C GLN A 310 -21.39 43.89 -1.75
N LEU A 311 -20.74 43.40 -2.82
CA LEU A 311 -19.91 44.22 -3.73
C LEU A 311 -20.71 45.29 -4.49
N ARG A 312 -22.04 45.15 -4.59
CA ARG A 312 -22.93 46.09 -5.31
C ARG A 312 -23.45 47.23 -4.44
N ALA A 313 -23.37 47.12 -3.11
CA ALA A 313 -24.07 48.00 -2.19
C ALA A 313 -23.47 49.42 -2.09
N HIS A 314 -22.24 49.65 -2.57
CA HIS A 314 -21.45 50.83 -2.16
C HIS A 314 -20.79 51.65 -3.29
N THR A 315 -21.45 51.85 -4.43
CA THR A 315 -20.98 52.78 -5.47
C THR A 315 -20.88 54.23 -4.94
N PRO A 316 -19.73 54.93 -5.11
CA PRO A 316 -19.57 56.29 -4.60
C PRO A 316 -20.47 57.27 -5.36
N ARG A 317 -21.11 58.17 -4.61
CA ARG A 317 -21.90 59.27 -5.19
C ARG A 317 -20.97 60.43 -5.51
N ILE A 318 -20.78 60.72 -6.79
CA ILE A 318 -19.99 61.84 -7.27
C ILE A 318 -20.90 63.06 -7.48
N ASP A 319 -20.55 64.18 -6.86
CA ASP A 319 -21.26 65.45 -7.03
C ASP A 319 -20.70 66.23 -8.21
N PHE A 320 -21.59 66.55 -9.16
CA PHE A 320 -21.27 67.32 -10.37
C PHE A 320 -21.83 68.76 -10.26
N PRO A 321 -20.98 69.79 -10.15
CA PRO A 321 -21.42 71.18 -10.03
C PRO A 321 -22.30 71.65 -11.20
N ALA A 322 -23.38 72.38 -10.92
CA ALA A 322 -24.26 72.90 -11.97
C ALA A 322 -23.62 74.09 -12.72
N ILE A 323 -23.69 74.08 -14.06
CA ILE A 323 -23.14 75.16 -14.89
C ILE A 323 -24.22 76.20 -15.18
N GLY A 324 -24.08 77.40 -14.61
CA GLY A 324 -25.03 78.49 -14.80
C GLY A 324 -24.99 79.15 -16.19
N PRO A 325 -26.12 79.71 -16.66
CA PRO A 325 -26.19 80.42 -17.95
C PRO A 325 -25.37 81.72 -17.97
N GLN A 326 -25.00 82.26 -16.80
CA GLN A 326 -24.14 83.44 -16.66
C GLN A 326 -22.68 83.15 -16.30
N ALA A 327 -22.32 81.90 -16.02
CA ALA A 327 -20.95 81.53 -15.64
C ALA A 327 -19.93 81.94 -16.71
N THR A 328 -18.80 82.50 -16.27
CA THR A 328 -17.68 82.80 -17.16
C THR A 328 -16.88 81.53 -17.47
N PRO A 329 -16.07 81.51 -18.56
CA PRO A 329 -15.15 80.41 -18.82
C PRO A 329 -14.25 80.09 -17.63
N GLU A 330 -13.76 81.11 -16.93
CA GLU A 330 -12.93 80.98 -15.73
C GLU A 330 -13.71 80.33 -14.57
N ASP A 331 -14.97 80.74 -14.33
CA ASP A 331 -15.80 80.14 -13.28
C ASP A 331 -16.06 78.65 -13.54
N VAL A 332 -16.20 78.24 -14.80
CA VAL A 332 -16.38 76.83 -15.16
C VAL A 332 -15.06 76.07 -15.07
N ARG A 333 -14.00 76.58 -15.69
CA ARG A 333 -12.72 75.87 -15.85
C ARG A 333 -11.86 75.83 -14.59
N ASP A 334 -11.92 76.88 -13.77
CA ASP A 334 -10.98 77.06 -12.65
C ASP A 334 -11.68 76.88 -11.29
N ILE A 335 -13.01 77.06 -11.23
CA ILE A 335 -13.80 76.95 -9.98
C ILE A 335 -14.69 75.69 -9.98
N ALA A 336 -15.62 75.55 -10.94
CA ALA A 336 -16.57 74.45 -10.93
C ALA A 336 -15.98 73.11 -11.39
N TYR A 337 -15.11 73.13 -12.41
CA TYR A 337 -14.45 71.98 -13.02
C TYR A 337 -12.94 72.24 -13.16
N GLY A 338 -12.35 72.77 -12.08
CA GLY A 338 -10.91 72.93 -11.92
C GLY A 338 -10.19 71.60 -11.73
N TRP A 339 -8.85 71.64 -11.84
CA TRP A 339 -8.01 70.48 -11.49
C TRP A 339 -8.29 69.99 -10.07
N GLY A 340 -8.56 70.89 -9.11
CA GLY A 340 -8.94 70.49 -7.74
C GLY A 340 -10.25 69.70 -7.63
N TRP A 341 -11.21 69.86 -8.55
CA TRP A 341 -12.39 68.98 -8.60
C TRP A 341 -12.03 67.60 -9.15
N PHE A 342 -11.19 67.55 -10.19
CA PHE A 342 -10.71 66.30 -10.76
C PHE A 342 -9.85 65.52 -9.74
N ASP A 343 -8.95 66.18 -9.03
CA ASP A 343 -8.17 65.59 -7.92
C ASP A 343 -9.10 65.05 -6.82
N SER A 344 -10.22 65.74 -6.53
CA SER A 344 -11.21 65.26 -5.56
C SER A 344 -12.01 64.04 -6.06
N LEU A 345 -12.26 63.96 -7.37
CA LEU A 345 -12.86 62.79 -8.02
C LEU A 345 -11.90 61.60 -7.95
N GLU A 346 -10.64 61.79 -8.32
CA GLU A 346 -9.61 60.75 -8.21
C GLU A 346 -9.46 60.27 -6.77
N ALA A 347 -9.39 61.18 -5.79
CA ALA A 347 -9.34 60.81 -4.38
C ALA A 347 -10.58 60.02 -3.90
N ALA A 348 -11.77 60.35 -4.41
CA ALA A 348 -13.00 59.60 -4.09
C ALA A 348 -13.03 58.21 -4.72
N VAL A 349 -12.52 58.08 -5.96
CA VAL A 349 -12.33 56.80 -6.65
C VAL A 349 -11.29 55.96 -5.91
N ASP A 350 -10.13 56.52 -5.57
CA ASP A 350 -9.07 55.83 -4.83
C ASP A 350 -9.57 55.36 -3.46
N ALA A 351 -10.33 56.17 -2.74
CA ALA A 351 -10.93 55.78 -1.47
C ALA A 351 -11.96 54.65 -1.63
N TYR A 352 -12.67 54.61 -2.75
CA TYR A 352 -13.59 53.53 -3.09
C TYR A 352 -12.84 52.24 -3.43
N VAL A 353 -11.83 52.30 -4.31
CA VAL A 353 -10.96 51.16 -4.67
C VAL A 353 -10.27 50.60 -3.42
N LYS A 354 -9.71 51.46 -2.58
CA LYS A 354 -9.09 51.06 -1.31
C LYS A 354 -10.08 50.35 -0.38
N ARG A 355 -11.34 50.79 -0.33
CA ARG A 355 -12.38 50.11 0.46
C ARG A 355 -12.72 48.74 -0.11
N LEU A 356 -12.84 48.64 -1.44
CA LEU A 356 -13.08 47.37 -2.12
C LEU A 356 -11.94 46.38 -1.81
N ASP A 357 -10.68 46.81 -1.94
CA ASP A 357 -9.51 45.97 -1.68
C ASP A 357 -9.37 45.58 -0.20
N GLU A 358 -9.38 46.55 0.72
CA GLU A 358 -9.01 46.33 2.14
C GLU A 358 -10.15 45.84 3.03
N ARG A 359 -11.41 45.91 2.58
CA ARG A 359 -12.56 45.54 3.42
C ARG A 359 -13.47 44.56 2.73
N GLU A 360 -14.03 44.94 1.58
CA GLU A 360 -15.08 44.14 0.95
C GLU A 360 -14.53 42.84 0.37
N MET A 361 -13.38 42.90 -0.32
CA MET A 361 -12.74 41.68 -0.84
C MET A 361 -12.19 40.77 0.26
N ASP A 362 -11.66 41.34 1.35
CA ASP A 362 -11.20 40.56 2.51
C ASP A 362 -12.37 39.86 3.21
N GLU A 363 -13.50 40.55 3.39
CA GLU A 363 -14.71 39.97 3.97
C GLU A 363 -15.32 38.89 3.07
N VAL A 364 -15.44 39.16 1.77
CA VAL A 364 -15.92 38.19 0.78
C VAL A 364 -15.01 36.96 0.73
N SER A 365 -13.69 37.14 0.78
CA SER A 365 -12.73 36.02 0.83
C SER A 365 -12.91 35.19 2.10
N ARG A 366 -13.07 35.83 3.26
CA ARG A 366 -13.31 35.14 4.53
C ARG A 366 -14.59 34.30 4.50
N VAL A 367 -15.69 34.87 4.00
CA VAL A 367 -16.98 34.17 3.91
C VAL A 367 -16.90 32.99 2.92
N ALA A 368 -16.24 33.18 1.77
CA ALA A 368 -16.01 32.12 0.80
C ALA A 368 -15.14 30.98 1.39
N ASP A 369 -14.09 31.31 2.14
CA ASP A 369 -13.25 30.33 2.83
C ASP A 369 -14.03 29.55 3.90
N GLU A 370 -14.85 30.22 4.71
CA GLU A 370 -15.69 29.57 5.74
C GLU A 370 -16.69 28.60 5.12
N ARG A 371 -17.47 29.06 4.12
CA ARG A 371 -18.46 28.24 3.41
C ARG A 371 -17.80 27.07 2.69
N GLY A 372 -16.66 27.33 2.04
CA GLY A 372 -15.92 26.30 1.35
C GLY A 372 -15.41 25.21 2.30
N LEU A 373 -14.85 25.60 3.45
CA LEU A 373 -14.34 24.63 4.44
C LEU A 373 -15.46 23.77 5.00
N GLU A 374 -16.64 24.35 5.24
CA GLU A 374 -17.83 23.61 5.67
C GLU A 374 -18.28 22.60 4.61
N GLU A 375 -18.38 23.02 3.35
CA GLU A 375 -18.78 22.17 2.24
C GLU A 375 -17.77 21.03 2.01
N LEU A 376 -16.47 21.34 2.07
CA LEU A 376 -15.42 20.33 1.95
C LEU A 376 -15.51 19.27 3.06
N ARG A 377 -15.78 19.68 4.30
CA ARG A 377 -15.96 18.74 5.43
C ARG A 377 -17.21 17.90 5.27
N ARG A 378 -18.29 18.44 4.68
CA ARG A 378 -19.49 17.67 4.34
C ARG A 378 -19.16 16.59 3.31
N LEU A 379 -18.62 16.96 2.16
CA LEU A 379 -18.26 16.02 1.09
C LEU A 379 -17.28 14.93 1.55
N GLN A 380 -16.33 15.26 2.42
CA GLN A 380 -15.42 14.28 3.00
C GLN A 380 -16.12 13.27 3.92
N ARG A 381 -17.11 13.71 4.71
CA ARG A 381 -17.91 12.82 5.55
C ARG A 381 -18.78 11.91 4.69
N ASP A 382 -19.48 12.48 3.71
CA ASP A 382 -20.35 11.72 2.80
C ASP A 382 -19.55 10.67 2.02
N LEU A 383 -18.33 11.00 1.57
CA LEU A 383 -17.44 10.05 0.93
C LEU A 383 -17.00 8.93 1.88
N ALA A 384 -16.63 9.27 3.12
CA ALA A 384 -16.21 8.28 4.10
C ALA A 384 -17.35 7.33 4.48
N GLU A 385 -18.56 7.86 4.67
CA GLU A 385 -19.77 7.10 4.98
C GLU A 385 -20.13 6.16 3.82
N ALA A 386 -20.19 6.68 2.58
CA ALA A 386 -20.50 5.85 1.42
C ALA A 386 -19.46 4.74 1.16
N LEU A 387 -18.17 4.99 1.40
CA LEU A 387 -17.14 3.96 1.32
C LEU A 387 -17.27 2.93 2.44
N HIS A 388 -17.63 3.35 3.64
CA HIS A 388 -17.85 2.46 4.77
C HIS A 388 -19.09 1.57 4.56
N ASP A 389 -20.19 2.13 4.06
CA ASP A 389 -21.41 1.41 3.72
C ASP A 389 -21.16 0.39 2.60
N ALA A 390 -20.37 0.77 1.59
CA ALA A 390 -19.94 -0.16 0.54
C ALA A 390 -19.06 -1.28 1.14
N GLU A 391 -18.10 -0.95 2.01
CA GLU A 391 -17.19 -1.91 2.65
C GLU A 391 -17.94 -2.90 3.57
N THR A 392 -18.99 -2.46 4.25
CA THR A 392 -19.78 -3.26 5.20
C THR A 392 -21.02 -3.93 4.59
N GLY A 393 -21.38 -3.58 3.35
CA GLY A 393 -22.59 -4.06 2.66
C GLY A 393 -22.64 -5.55 2.33
N GLY A 394 -21.56 -6.30 2.56
CA GLY A 394 -21.54 -7.75 2.37
C GLY A 394 -20.14 -8.35 2.27
N PRO A 395 -20.03 -9.66 1.95
CA PRO A 395 -18.76 -10.38 1.90
C PRO A 395 -17.77 -9.86 0.83
N HIS A 396 -18.25 -9.09 -0.14
CA HIS A 396 -17.45 -8.46 -1.20
C HIS A 396 -17.36 -6.94 -1.07
N GLY A 397 -17.79 -6.38 0.06
CA GLY A 397 -17.90 -4.94 0.25
C GLY A 397 -16.59 -4.18 0.02
N TRP A 398 -15.43 -4.79 0.33
CA TRP A 398 -14.13 -4.18 0.04
C TRP A 398 -13.90 -3.93 -1.46
N ALA A 399 -14.38 -4.81 -2.34
CA ALA A 399 -14.22 -4.70 -3.78
C ALA A 399 -15.20 -3.66 -4.36
N ASP A 400 -16.40 -3.57 -3.79
CA ASP A 400 -17.39 -2.55 -4.13
C ASP A 400 -16.91 -1.16 -3.68
N ALA A 401 -16.37 -1.05 -2.46
CA ALA A 401 -15.73 0.16 -1.95
C ALA A 401 -14.53 0.58 -2.82
N LEU A 402 -13.70 -0.38 -3.29
CA LEU A 402 -12.57 -0.09 -4.17
C LEU A 402 -13.06 0.52 -5.48
N ARG A 403 -14.06 -0.08 -6.12
CA ARG A 403 -14.65 0.43 -7.37
C ARG A 403 -15.28 1.80 -7.18
N LEU A 404 -16.01 2.01 -6.09
CA LEU A 404 -16.59 3.32 -5.76
C LEU A 404 -15.48 4.38 -5.61
N ALA A 405 -14.41 4.08 -4.86
CA ALA A 405 -13.27 4.97 -4.67
C ALA A 405 -12.57 5.31 -6.00
N GLU A 406 -12.33 4.32 -6.88
CA GLU A 406 -11.74 4.53 -8.20
C GLU A 406 -12.61 5.43 -9.09
N GLN A 407 -13.94 5.25 -9.04
CA GLN A 407 -14.87 6.07 -9.79
C GLN A 407 -14.94 7.52 -9.26
N VAL A 408 -14.95 7.71 -7.94
CA VAL A 408 -14.88 9.04 -7.31
C VAL A 408 -13.56 9.73 -7.69
N GLN A 409 -12.43 9.03 -7.54
CA GLN A 409 -11.11 9.55 -7.92
C GLN A 409 -11.08 9.99 -9.39
N SER A 410 -11.53 9.13 -10.30
CA SER A 410 -11.54 9.39 -11.74
C SER A 410 -12.45 10.54 -12.14
N ARG A 411 -13.60 10.69 -11.46
CA ARG A 411 -14.52 11.82 -11.69
C ARG A 411 -13.95 13.13 -11.14
N ALA A 412 -13.48 13.13 -9.89
CA ALA A 412 -12.90 14.31 -9.26
C ALA A 412 -11.68 14.83 -10.04
N LYS A 413 -10.82 13.93 -10.50
CA LYS A 413 -9.68 14.26 -11.36
C LYS A 413 -10.11 14.92 -12.66
N ARG A 414 -11.08 14.33 -13.39
CA ARG A 414 -11.59 14.92 -14.64
C ARG A 414 -12.20 16.31 -14.44
N ALA A 415 -12.98 16.49 -13.37
CA ALA A 415 -13.57 17.79 -13.05
C ALA A 415 -12.50 18.83 -12.67
N ALA A 416 -11.51 18.43 -11.86
CA ALA A 416 -10.39 19.27 -11.47
C ALA A 416 -9.52 19.68 -12.67
N ASP A 417 -9.15 18.73 -13.53
CA ASP A 417 -8.32 18.98 -14.71
C ASP A 417 -9.06 19.89 -15.72
N GLY A 418 -10.36 19.67 -15.93
CA GLY A 418 -11.19 20.53 -16.77
C GLY A 418 -11.30 21.97 -16.23
N LEU A 419 -11.43 22.14 -14.91
CA LEU A 419 -11.48 23.47 -14.28
C LEU A 419 -10.11 24.15 -14.26
N ALA A 420 -9.03 23.40 -14.03
CA ALA A 420 -7.66 23.90 -14.06
C ALA A 420 -7.29 24.42 -15.46
N ALA A 421 -7.69 23.72 -16.52
CA ALA A 421 -7.50 24.18 -17.89
C ALA A 421 -8.23 25.51 -18.15
N LYS A 422 -9.51 25.61 -17.74
CA LYS A 422 -10.27 26.87 -17.84
C LYS A 422 -9.58 28.03 -17.12
N LEU A 423 -9.12 27.80 -15.89
CA LEU A 423 -8.42 28.81 -15.08
C LEU A 423 -7.07 29.23 -15.67
N ALA A 424 -6.38 28.34 -16.38
CA ALA A 424 -5.12 28.66 -17.05
C ALA A 424 -5.34 29.55 -18.29
N ASP A 425 -6.46 29.35 -19.00
CA ASP A 425 -6.83 30.14 -20.18
C ASP A 425 -7.46 31.50 -19.81
N GLU A 426 -8.01 31.64 -18.59
CA GLU A 426 -8.70 32.83 -18.11
C GLU A 426 -7.71 33.89 -17.61
N ALA A 427 -7.35 34.84 -18.47
CA ALA A 427 -6.55 35.99 -18.06
C ALA A 427 -7.40 36.97 -17.23
N LEU A 428 -6.96 37.28 -16.00
CA LEU A 428 -7.59 38.34 -15.21
C LEU A 428 -7.55 39.66 -15.99
N PRO A 429 -8.68 40.37 -16.12
CA PRO A 429 -8.72 41.63 -16.85
C PRO A 429 -7.79 42.66 -16.19
N PRO A 430 -7.10 43.52 -16.97
CA PRO A 430 -6.36 44.63 -16.39
C PRO A 430 -7.30 45.57 -15.63
N PHE A 431 -6.77 46.26 -14.62
CA PHE A 431 -7.53 47.27 -13.91
C PHE A 431 -7.97 48.37 -14.89
N PRO A 432 -9.23 48.83 -14.85
CA PRO A 432 -9.76 49.78 -15.82
C PRO A 432 -9.04 51.13 -15.69
N GLU A 433 -8.58 51.67 -16.82
CA GLU A 433 -7.90 52.97 -16.87
C GLU A 433 -8.90 54.14 -16.84
N THR A 434 -8.49 55.26 -16.24
CA THR A 434 -9.28 56.50 -16.17
C THR A 434 -9.31 57.30 -17.47
N THR A 435 -8.71 56.78 -18.56
CA THR A 435 -8.48 57.51 -19.83
C THR A 435 -9.75 58.11 -20.44
N ALA A 436 -10.88 57.39 -20.40
CA ALA A 436 -12.16 57.88 -20.91
C ALA A 436 -12.77 58.99 -20.04
N VAL A 437 -12.53 58.96 -18.73
CA VAL A 437 -12.95 60.00 -17.79
C VAL A 437 -12.08 61.25 -17.97
N GLU A 438 -10.77 61.05 -18.11
CA GLU A 438 -9.81 62.13 -18.34
C GLU A 438 -10.06 62.81 -19.69
N SER A 439 -10.34 62.06 -20.76
CA SER A 439 -10.66 62.64 -22.06
C SER A 439 -11.94 63.49 -22.02
N ALA A 440 -13.01 62.98 -21.39
CA ALA A 440 -14.27 63.72 -21.23
C ALA A 440 -14.08 64.98 -20.36
N PHE A 441 -13.22 64.91 -19.34
CA PHE A 441 -12.87 66.06 -18.51
C PHE A 441 -12.10 67.12 -19.30
N ARG A 442 -11.12 66.72 -20.12
CA ARG A 442 -10.37 67.64 -21.00
C ARG A 442 -11.29 68.29 -22.04
N GLU A 443 -12.19 67.52 -22.65
CA GLU A 443 -13.17 68.02 -23.62
C GLU A 443 -14.12 69.06 -23.00
N LEU A 444 -14.64 68.79 -21.79
CA LEU A 444 -15.45 69.76 -21.04
C LEU A 444 -14.69 71.08 -20.82
N ARG A 445 -13.39 70.99 -20.49
CA ARG A 445 -12.55 72.17 -20.28
C ARG A 445 -12.24 72.90 -21.58
N GLU A 446 -11.97 72.19 -22.66
CA GLU A 446 -11.78 72.81 -23.98
C GLU A 446 -13.04 73.57 -24.42
N GLU A 447 -14.23 72.96 -24.34
CA GLU A 447 -15.49 73.62 -24.68
C GLU A 447 -15.80 74.82 -23.76
N SER A 448 -15.35 74.78 -22.49
CA SER A 448 -15.49 75.93 -21.59
C SER A 448 -14.72 77.16 -22.10
N THR A 449 -13.54 76.98 -22.70
CA THR A 449 -12.71 78.08 -23.22
C THR A 449 -13.27 78.73 -24.48
N LEU A 450 -14.08 77.99 -25.25
CA LEU A 450 -14.71 78.46 -26.48
C LEU A 450 -15.93 79.36 -26.24
N ARG A 451 -16.36 79.52 -24.98
CA ARG A 451 -17.53 80.31 -24.61
C ARG A 451 -17.23 81.83 -24.63
N PRO A 452 -18.01 82.65 -25.35
CA PRO A 452 -17.86 84.10 -25.35
C PRO A 452 -18.08 84.72 -23.96
N ARG A 453 -17.20 85.63 -23.54
CA ARG A 453 -17.31 86.31 -22.23
C ARG A 453 -18.34 87.43 -22.27
N PRO A 454 -19.34 87.45 -21.37
CA PRO A 454 -20.36 88.51 -21.34
C PRO A 454 -19.80 89.94 -21.29
N PRO A 455 -18.79 90.27 -20.46
CA PRO A 455 -18.25 91.62 -20.44
C PRO A 455 -17.50 91.97 -21.73
N ARG A 456 -16.72 91.03 -22.29
CA ARG A 456 -16.00 91.26 -23.56
C ARG A 456 -16.96 91.36 -24.74
N MET A 457 -18.05 90.60 -24.74
CA MET A 457 -19.11 90.74 -25.74
C MET A 457 -19.71 92.14 -25.69
N ARG A 458 -20.08 92.65 -24.51
CA ARG A 458 -20.62 94.01 -24.36
C ARG A 458 -19.63 95.07 -24.86
N VAL A 459 -18.37 94.99 -24.45
CA VAL A 459 -17.31 95.92 -24.88
C VAL A 459 -17.08 95.84 -26.38
N PHE A 460 -16.96 94.64 -26.95
CA PHE A 460 -16.76 94.43 -28.39
C PHE A 460 -17.97 94.90 -29.19
N THR A 461 -19.19 94.66 -28.70
CA THR A 461 -20.43 95.18 -29.29
C THR A 461 -20.43 96.71 -29.31
N VAL A 462 -20.05 97.36 -28.21
CA VAL A 462 -20.00 98.83 -28.12
C VAL A 462 -18.91 99.40 -29.05
N ILE A 463 -17.69 98.83 -29.03
CA ILE A 463 -16.60 99.27 -29.91
C ILE A 463 -16.95 99.05 -31.38
N PHE A 464 -17.47 97.88 -31.73
CA PHE A 464 -17.89 97.58 -33.11
C PHE A 464 -19.05 98.48 -33.55
N ALA A 465 -20.03 98.75 -32.67
CA ALA A 465 -21.10 99.69 -32.96
C ALA A 465 -20.55 101.09 -33.24
N LEU A 466 -19.59 101.57 -32.44
CA LEU A 466 -18.94 102.87 -32.63
C LEU A 466 -18.11 102.91 -33.93
N VAL A 467 -17.28 101.89 -34.19
CA VAL A 467 -16.45 101.80 -35.40
C VAL A 467 -17.33 101.70 -36.65
N MET A 468 -18.35 100.84 -36.64
CA MET A 468 -19.26 100.70 -37.77
C MET A 468 -20.07 101.97 -38.00
N ALA A 469 -20.53 102.63 -36.94
CA ALA A 469 -21.21 103.92 -37.07
C ALA A 469 -20.27 105.00 -37.63
N LEU A 470 -18.99 105.02 -37.21
CA LEU A 470 -17.97 105.92 -37.76
C LEU A 470 -17.75 105.63 -39.26
N VAL A 471 -17.50 104.37 -39.62
CA VAL A 471 -17.26 103.93 -41.00
C VAL A 471 -18.48 104.22 -41.88
N THR A 472 -19.68 103.80 -41.48
CA THR A 472 -20.91 103.98 -42.28
C THR A 472 -21.42 105.41 -42.31
N HIS A 473 -21.04 106.27 -41.35
CA HIS A 473 -21.33 107.71 -41.42
C HIS A 473 -20.30 108.45 -42.28
N HIS A 474 -19.00 108.23 -42.02
CA HIS A 474 -17.93 109.01 -42.64
C HIS A 474 -17.57 108.53 -44.04
N LEU A 475 -17.60 107.23 -44.36
CA LEU A 475 -17.31 106.78 -45.73
C LEU A 475 -18.30 107.31 -46.75
N PRO A 476 -19.63 107.19 -46.58
CA PRO A 476 -20.59 107.73 -47.55
C PRO A 476 -20.54 109.25 -47.64
N LYS A 477 -20.31 109.96 -46.52
CA LYS A 477 -20.11 111.41 -46.52
C LYS A 477 -18.84 111.81 -47.26
N TRP A 478 -17.73 111.10 -47.05
CA TRP A 478 -16.47 111.28 -47.78
C TRP A 478 -16.63 110.95 -49.27
N PHE A 479 -17.31 109.84 -49.60
CA PHE A 479 -17.60 109.43 -50.98
C PHE A 479 -18.50 110.44 -51.70
N ALA A 480 -19.53 110.96 -51.03
CA ALA A 480 -20.41 112.00 -51.56
C ALA A 480 -19.65 113.31 -51.82
N VAL A 481 -18.80 113.76 -50.89
CA VAL A 481 -17.96 114.96 -51.08
C VAL A 481 -16.93 114.75 -52.19
N CYS A 482 -16.26 113.60 -52.25
CA CYS A 482 -15.27 113.30 -53.30
C CYS A 482 -15.88 113.21 -54.70
N ILE A 483 -17.09 112.66 -54.85
CA ILE A 483 -17.75 112.49 -56.16
C ILE A 483 -18.52 113.75 -56.59
N LEU A 484 -19.19 114.45 -55.67
CA LEU A 484 -20.04 115.60 -56.04
C LEU A 484 -19.26 116.91 -56.18
N ASP A 485 -18.18 117.13 -55.40
CA ASP A 485 -17.40 118.39 -55.45
C ASP A 485 -16.10 118.29 -56.28
N GLY A 486 -15.68 117.10 -56.71
CA GLY A 486 -14.61 116.89 -57.69
C GLY A 486 -13.22 117.49 -57.36
N ARG A 487 -12.96 117.92 -56.12
CA ARG A 487 -11.77 118.74 -55.79
C ARG A 487 -10.82 118.19 -54.71
N ILE A 488 -10.93 116.94 -54.29
CA ILE A 488 -10.07 116.42 -53.20
C ILE A 488 -9.45 115.05 -53.57
N SER A 489 -8.13 114.95 -53.45
CA SER A 489 -7.34 113.73 -53.65
C SER A 489 -7.77 112.61 -52.67
N PRO A 490 -7.80 111.34 -53.10
CA PRO A 490 -8.26 110.20 -52.29
C PRO A 490 -7.38 109.88 -51.05
N PHE A 491 -6.32 110.65 -50.79
CA PHE A 491 -5.42 110.48 -49.63
C PHE A 491 -5.49 111.62 -48.58
N ALA A 492 -6.45 112.54 -48.67
CA ALA A 492 -6.62 113.60 -47.66
C ALA A 492 -7.31 113.06 -46.39
N ILE A 493 -6.55 112.89 -45.30
CA ILE A 493 -7.02 112.27 -44.03
C ILE A 493 -7.90 113.18 -43.17
N ALA A 494 -8.13 114.45 -43.54
CA ALA A 494 -9.14 115.29 -42.91
C ALA A 494 -9.61 116.43 -43.83
N PRO A 495 -10.86 116.44 -44.33
CA PRO A 495 -11.45 117.65 -44.86
C PRO A 495 -11.72 118.62 -43.69
N PRO A 496 -11.28 119.90 -43.76
CA PRO A 496 -11.75 120.92 -42.83
C PRO A 496 -13.26 121.03 -42.96
N SER A 497 -13.92 120.93 -41.81
CA SER A 497 -15.36 120.93 -41.61
C SER A 497 -16.07 122.21 -42.09
N MET A 498 -17.32 122.03 -42.54
CA MET A 498 -18.44 123.00 -42.49
C MET A 498 -18.68 124.00 -43.64
N GLY A 499 -18.34 123.70 -44.90
CA GLY A 499 -18.57 124.65 -46.01
C GLY A 499 -19.41 124.19 -47.22
N ALA A 500 -19.64 122.90 -47.46
CA ALA A 500 -20.31 122.44 -48.69
C ALA A 500 -21.83 122.34 -48.50
N ASP A 501 -22.59 123.09 -49.30
CA ASP A 501 -24.05 123.21 -49.22
C ASP A 501 -24.74 122.01 -49.88
N VAL A 502 -24.90 120.93 -49.12
CA VAL A 502 -25.64 119.74 -49.53
C VAL A 502 -27.09 119.88 -49.03
N GLY A 503 -27.98 120.43 -49.86
CA GLY A 503 -29.39 120.66 -49.53
C GLY A 503 -30.19 119.40 -49.16
N GLY A 504 -31.38 119.58 -48.56
CA GLY A 504 -32.47 118.59 -48.33
C GLY A 504 -32.17 117.34 -47.47
N TYR A 505 -31.08 116.64 -47.74
CA TYR A 505 -30.65 115.39 -47.10
C TYR A 505 -29.86 115.60 -45.80
N ARG A 506 -29.68 116.85 -45.38
CA ARG A 506 -28.90 117.25 -44.22
C ARG A 506 -29.40 116.61 -42.91
N TYR A 507 -30.72 116.47 -42.75
CA TYR A 507 -31.33 115.84 -41.56
C TYR A 507 -31.09 114.32 -41.45
N LEU A 508 -30.81 113.66 -42.58
CA LEU A 508 -30.53 112.21 -42.67
C LEU A 508 -29.03 111.90 -42.60
N LEU A 509 -28.16 112.88 -42.89
CA LEU A 509 -26.71 112.68 -43.02
C LEU A 509 -25.86 113.47 -42.01
N ASP A 510 -26.41 114.47 -41.31
CA ASP A 510 -25.69 115.19 -40.24
C ASP A 510 -25.91 114.57 -38.85
N PRO A 511 -24.91 114.63 -37.94
CA PRO A 511 -25.06 114.15 -36.57
C PRO A 511 -26.20 114.88 -35.85
N PRO A 512 -26.97 114.22 -34.96
CA PRO A 512 -26.66 112.94 -34.28
C PRO A 512 -27.45 111.70 -34.75
N TYR A 513 -28.47 111.82 -35.61
CA TYR A 513 -29.48 110.75 -35.80
C TYR A 513 -28.99 109.50 -36.56
N ALA A 514 -28.30 109.66 -37.70
CA ALA A 514 -27.86 108.51 -38.49
C ALA A 514 -26.78 107.67 -37.78
N PHE A 515 -25.85 108.34 -37.10
CA PHE A 515 -24.81 107.68 -36.30
C PHE A 515 -25.44 106.81 -35.19
N PHE A 516 -26.45 107.34 -34.49
CA PHE A 516 -27.15 106.63 -33.42
C PHE A 516 -27.86 105.36 -33.93
N TRP A 517 -28.64 105.46 -35.01
CA TRP A 517 -29.38 104.31 -35.55
C TRP A 517 -28.46 103.24 -36.16
N CYS A 518 -27.39 103.64 -36.86
CA CYS A 518 -26.39 102.69 -37.37
C CYS A 518 -25.64 101.97 -36.24
N ALA A 519 -25.25 102.69 -35.17
CA ALA A 519 -24.64 102.09 -33.98
C ALA A 519 -25.60 101.10 -33.30
N LEU A 520 -26.88 101.47 -33.15
CA LEU A 520 -27.88 100.64 -32.49
C LEU A 520 -28.20 99.37 -33.30
N LEU A 521 -28.33 99.47 -34.63
CA LEU A 521 -28.61 98.32 -35.49
C LEU A 521 -27.40 97.38 -35.63
N ALA A 522 -26.20 97.92 -35.87
CA ALA A 522 -24.98 97.11 -35.96
C ALA A 522 -24.62 96.47 -34.60
N GLY A 523 -24.74 97.24 -33.51
CA GLY A 523 -24.54 96.76 -32.15
C GLY A 523 -25.59 95.69 -31.77
N GLY A 524 -26.87 95.93 -32.06
CA GLY A 524 -27.95 94.98 -31.78
C GLY A 524 -27.80 93.67 -32.54
N LEU A 525 -27.49 93.70 -33.85
CA LEU A 525 -27.26 92.50 -34.65
C LEU A 525 -26.03 91.70 -34.17
N LEU A 526 -24.92 92.38 -33.88
CA LEU A 526 -23.73 91.72 -33.34
C LEU A 526 -24.00 91.15 -31.94
N HIS A 527 -24.72 91.86 -31.08
CA HIS A 527 -25.11 91.37 -29.76
C HIS A 527 -25.95 90.10 -29.87
N LEU A 528 -26.97 90.09 -30.72
CA LEU A 528 -27.83 88.93 -30.96
C LEU A 528 -27.03 87.75 -31.54
N TYR A 529 -26.11 87.99 -32.48
CA TYR A 529 -25.23 86.96 -33.01
C TYR A 529 -24.34 86.36 -31.93
N LEU A 530 -23.68 87.21 -31.13
CA LEU A 530 -22.83 86.75 -30.02
C LEU A 530 -23.65 86.01 -28.95
N GLU A 531 -24.88 86.46 -28.66
CA GLU A 531 -25.77 85.81 -27.70
C GLU A 531 -26.25 84.44 -28.22
N ARG A 532 -26.64 84.33 -29.50
CA ARG A 532 -26.96 83.04 -30.14
C ARG A 532 -25.75 82.10 -30.12
N ARG A 533 -24.56 82.60 -30.45
CA ARG A 533 -23.30 81.84 -30.39
C ARG A 533 -23.00 81.37 -28.97
N ARG A 534 -23.24 82.22 -27.96
CA ARG A 534 -23.08 81.88 -26.53
C ARG A 534 -24.08 80.81 -26.09
N LYS A 535 -25.37 80.91 -26.46
CA LYS A 535 -26.39 79.89 -26.15
C LYS A 535 -26.04 78.54 -26.78
N LYS A 536 -25.60 78.53 -28.04
CA LYS A 536 -25.13 77.31 -28.73
C LYS A 536 -23.95 76.67 -28.01
N ARG A 537 -22.96 77.47 -27.59
CA ARG A 537 -21.79 76.96 -26.83
C ARG A 537 -22.14 76.53 -25.41
N HIS A 538 -23.13 77.15 -24.76
CA HIS A 538 -23.62 76.69 -23.47
C HIS A 538 -24.30 75.32 -23.56
N ALA A 539 -25.07 75.07 -24.63
CA ALA A 539 -25.66 73.76 -24.88
C ALA A 539 -24.59 72.68 -25.14
N ALA A 540 -23.54 72.99 -25.92
CA ALA A 540 -22.42 72.08 -26.13
C ALA A 540 -21.66 71.77 -24.82
N LEU A 541 -21.49 72.77 -23.96
CA LEU A 541 -20.87 72.61 -22.64
C LEU A 541 -21.69 71.72 -21.69
N LEU A 542 -23.03 71.84 -21.72
CA LEU A 542 -23.91 70.96 -20.95
C LEU A 542 -23.88 69.53 -21.50
N ALA A 543 -23.80 69.35 -22.82
CA ALA A 543 -23.61 68.03 -23.43
C ALA A 543 -22.30 67.38 -22.97
N ALA A 544 -21.18 68.12 -23.02
CA ALA A 544 -19.89 67.62 -22.52
C ALA A 544 -19.92 67.31 -21.00
N GLN A 545 -20.72 68.03 -20.22
CA GLN A 545 -20.94 67.73 -18.79
C GLN A 545 -21.69 66.41 -18.59
N ASP A 546 -22.71 66.16 -19.40
CA ASP A 546 -23.46 64.91 -19.38
C ASP A 546 -22.62 63.73 -19.90
N ASP A 547 -21.75 63.97 -20.89
CA ASP A 547 -20.77 62.99 -21.37
C ASP A 547 -19.76 62.62 -20.29
N LEU A 548 -19.25 63.59 -19.52
CA LEU A 548 -18.39 63.34 -18.36
C LEU A 548 -19.12 62.55 -17.27
N ARG A 549 -20.38 62.88 -16.97
CA ARG A 549 -21.21 62.11 -16.02
C ARG A 549 -21.39 60.67 -16.48
N ALA A 550 -21.64 60.46 -17.77
CA ALA A 550 -21.78 59.14 -18.35
C ALA A 550 -20.46 58.36 -18.29
N ALA A 551 -19.33 59.00 -18.58
CA ALA A 551 -18.00 58.39 -18.51
C ALA A 551 -17.67 57.92 -17.07
N VAL A 552 -17.90 58.77 -16.06
CA VAL A 552 -17.68 58.41 -14.65
C VAL A 552 -18.59 57.27 -14.20
N ARG A 553 -19.88 57.28 -14.58
CA ARG A 553 -20.80 56.17 -14.28
C ARG A 553 -20.36 54.85 -14.93
N ARG A 554 -19.94 54.89 -16.19
CA ARG A 554 -19.44 53.70 -16.89
C ARG A 554 -18.19 53.14 -16.23
N TYR A 555 -17.29 54.01 -15.82
CA TYR A 555 -16.07 53.63 -15.12
C TYR A 555 -16.34 52.95 -13.78
N LEU A 556 -17.33 53.42 -13.03
CA LEU A 556 -17.68 52.91 -11.70
C LEU A 556 -18.58 51.66 -11.73
N SER A 557 -19.65 51.65 -12.54
CA SER A 557 -20.78 50.73 -12.32
C SER A 557 -21.43 50.05 -13.53
N ASP A 558 -21.25 50.51 -14.78
CA ASP A 558 -22.02 49.92 -15.92
C ASP A 558 -21.43 48.60 -16.44
N ASP A 559 -22.33 47.74 -16.94
CA ASP A 559 -22.04 46.41 -17.50
C ASP A 559 -21.42 46.44 -18.92
N VAL A 560 -21.46 47.60 -19.58
CA VAL A 560 -20.99 47.81 -20.96
C VAL A 560 -19.58 48.42 -20.95
N GLY A 561 -18.58 47.56 -20.77
CA GLY A 561 -17.16 47.92 -20.84
C GLY A 561 -16.34 47.50 -19.61
N PRO A 562 -15.04 47.84 -19.57
CA PRO A 562 -14.19 47.65 -18.40
C PRO A 562 -14.55 48.68 -17.32
N SER A 563 -15.18 48.22 -16.25
CA SER A 563 -15.54 49.02 -15.06
C SER A 563 -14.88 48.46 -13.80
N ILE A 564 -14.71 49.29 -12.77
CA ILE A 564 -14.10 48.87 -11.49
C ILE A 564 -14.89 47.72 -10.90
N ARG A 565 -16.23 47.81 -10.89
CA ARG A 565 -17.09 46.75 -10.39
C ARG A 565 -16.92 45.42 -11.15
N ARG A 566 -16.95 45.46 -12.49
CA ARG A 566 -16.78 44.25 -13.30
C ARG A 566 -15.41 43.59 -13.08
N TYR A 567 -14.37 44.39 -12.86
CA TYR A 567 -13.04 43.90 -12.49
C TYR A 567 -13.08 43.08 -11.20
N TYR A 568 -13.72 43.58 -10.13
CA TYR A 568 -13.84 42.84 -8.87
C TYR A 568 -14.78 41.63 -8.95
N GLU A 569 -15.92 41.74 -9.65
CA GLU A 569 -16.82 40.60 -9.89
C GLU A 569 -16.08 39.45 -10.63
N THR A 570 -15.25 39.79 -11.63
CA THR A 570 -14.43 38.81 -12.38
C THR A 570 -13.36 38.18 -11.47
N ARG A 571 -12.69 38.96 -10.62
CA ARG A 571 -11.72 38.44 -9.65
C ARG A 571 -12.36 37.53 -8.61
N LEU A 572 -13.57 37.85 -8.15
CA LEU A 572 -14.33 36.98 -7.26
C LEU A 572 -14.66 35.65 -7.95
N ALA A 573 -15.21 35.68 -9.17
CA ALA A 573 -15.52 34.47 -9.93
C ALA A 573 -14.30 33.57 -10.16
N PHE A 574 -13.14 34.17 -10.46
CA PHE A 574 -11.87 33.46 -10.57
C PHE A 574 -11.46 32.82 -9.23
N SER A 575 -11.56 33.57 -8.14
CA SER A 575 -11.20 33.09 -6.79
C SER A 575 -12.09 31.92 -6.33
N LEU A 576 -13.40 32.00 -6.59
CA LEU A 576 -14.35 30.92 -6.32
C LEU A 576 -14.02 29.68 -7.15
N SER A 577 -13.68 29.84 -8.42
CA SER A 577 -13.25 28.76 -9.30
C SER A 577 -11.96 28.09 -8.78
N ALA A 578 -10.99 28.88 -8.31
CA ALA A 578 -9.77 28.36 -7.68
C ALA A 578 -10.07 27.62 -6.36
N TRP A 579 -11.07 28.06 -5.61
CA TRP A 579 -11.55 27.38 -4.41
C TRP A 579 -12.17 26.01 -4.73
N THR A 580 -13.09 25.97 -5.70
CA THR A 580 -13.70 24.74 -6.21
C THR A 580 -12.63 23.75 -6.71
N LEU A 581 -11.59 24.23 -7.41
CA LEU A 581 -10.47 23.40 -7.83
C LEU A 581 -9.75 22.76 -6.63
N ARG A 582 -9.46 23.53 -5.57
CA ARG A 582 -8.83 23.02 -4.35
C ARG A 582 -9.69 21.93 -3.68
N MET A 583 -11.01 22.10 -3.65
CA MET A 583 -11.92 21.08 -3.11
C MET A 583 -11.86 19.77 -3.91
N LEU A 584 -12.00 19.85 -5.23
CA LEU A 584 -11.99 18.68 -6.11
C LEU A 584 -10.67 17.92 -5.99
N ARG A 585 -9.53 18.63 -5.93
CA ARG A 585 -8.22 18.02 -5.67
C ARG A 585 -8.13 17.38 -4.29
N ARG A 586 -8.78 17.95 -3.27
CA ARG A 586 -8.81 17.36 -1.94
C ARG A 586 -9.64 16.08 -1.89
N ILE A 587 -10.79 16.04 -2.55
CA ILE A 587 -11.63 14.85 -2.68
C ILE A 587 -10.91 13.77 -3.49
N GLU A 588 -10.28 14.13 -4.62
CA GLU A 588 -9.40 13.23 -5.39
C GLU A 588 -8.32 12.60 -4.49
N GLY A 589 -7.65 13.41 -3.67
CA GLY A 589 -6.61 12.93 -2.76
C GLY A 589 -7.11 12.01 -1.64
N VAL A 590 -8.34 12.20 -1.15
CA VAL A 590 -8.96 11.27 -0.18
C VAL A 590 -9.29 9.94 -0.87
N ALA A 591 -9.98 9.99 -2.01
CA ALA A 591 -10.33 8.80 -2.78
C ALA A 591 -9.08 7.99 -3.20
N ALA A 592 -8.01 8.66 -3.64
CA ALA A 592 -6.75 8.02 -4.00
C ALA A 592 -6.10 7.25 -2.84
N ARG A 593 -6.20 7.76 -1.61
CA ARG A 593 -5.70 7.03 -0.42
C ARG A 593 -6.51 5.78 -0.14
N GLU A 594 -7.84 5.85 -0.29
CA GLU A 594 -8.71 4.70 -0.11
C GLU A 594 -8.50 3.64 -1.20
N VAL A 595 -8.31 4.04 -2.46
CA VAL A 595 -7.91 3.12 -3.54
C VAL A 595 -6.61 2.39 -3.17
N GLN A 596 -5.60 3.10 -2.67
CA GLN A 596 -4.35 2.46 -2.24
C GLN A 596 -4.55 1.51 -1.05
N ARG A 597 -5.39 1.85 -0.08
CA ARG A 597 -5.71 0.98 1.07
C ARG A 597 -6.38 -0.30 0.57
N LEU A 598 -7.44 -0.18 -0.21
CA LEU A 598 -8.26 -1.30 -0.66
C LEU A 598 -7.56 -2.18 -1.71
N ALA A 599 -6.69 -1.62 -2.56
CA ALA A 599 -5.88 -2.40 -3.50
C ALA A 599 -4.86 -3.34 -2.81
N ARG A 600 -4.43 -3.01 -1.58
CA ARG A 600 -3.57 -3.91 -0.79
C ARG A 600 -4.29 -5.19 -0.40
N ILE A 601 -5.61 -5.14 -0.17
CA ILE A 601 -6.45 -6.30 0.12
C ILE A 601 -6.47 -7.24 -1.10
N SER A 602 -6.73 -6.70 -2.29
CA SER A 602 -6.68 -7.48 -3.53
C SER A 602 -5.30 -8.13 -3.76
N THR A 603 -4.22 -7.38 -3.51
CA THR A 603 -2.85 -7.91 -3.65
C THR A 603 -2.56 -9.02 -2.62
N ALA A 604 -3.08 -8.90 -1.40
CA ALA A 604 -2.95 -9.92 -0.37
C ALA A 604 -3.68 -11.21 -0.76
N LEU A 605 -4.91 -11.10 -1.29
CA LEU A 605 -5.68 -12.23 -1.81
C LEU A 605 -4.93 -12.94 -2.95
N ASP A 606 -4.41 -12.20 -3.93
CA ASP A 606 -3.62 -12.75 -5.03
C ASP A 606 -2.35 -13.48 -4.57
N ARG A 607 -1.72 -12.99 -3.49
CA ARG A 607 -0.56 -13.63 -2.89
C ARG A 607 -0.96 -14.92 -2.18
N LEU A 608 -2.03 -14.89 -1.38
CA LEU A 608 -2.52 -16.06 -0.65
C LEU A 608 -2.93 -17.19 -1.60
N GLU A 609 -3.68 -16.88 -2.66
CA GLU A 609 -4.10 -17.86 -3.65
C GLU A 609 -2.89 -18.59 -4.26
N ARG A 610 -1.86 -17.84 -4.66
CA ARG A 610 -0.62 -18.41 -5.21
C ARG A 610 0.12 -19.27 -4.19
N VAL A 611 0.17 -18.86 -2.93
CA VAL A 611 0.82 -19.63 -1.86
C VAL A 611 0.10 -20.96 -1.65
N PHE A 612 -1.23 -20.93 -1.50
CA PHE A 612 -2.02 -22.14 -1.28
C PHE A 612 -2.05 -23.06 -2.52
N ALA A 613 -2.11 -22.51 -3.73
CA ALA A 613 -1.99 -23.27 -4.96
C ALA A 613 -0.65 -24.00 -5.05
N ALA A 614 0.47 -23.29 -4.79
CA ALA A 614 1.80 -23.88 -4.81
C ALA A 614 2.01 -24.93 -3.70
N GLU A 615 1.32 -24.81 -2.56
CA GLU A 615 1.32 -25.81 -1.51
C GLU A 615 0.58 -27.09 -1.92
N ALA A 616 -0.62 -26.93 -2.50
CA ALA A 616 -1.41 -28.04 -2.99
C ALA A 616 -0.67 -28.78 -4.12
N GLU A 617 -0.09 -28.04 -5.06
CA GLU A 617 0.69 -28.59 -6.18
C GLU A 617 1.96 -29.32 -5.69
N ARG A 618 2.61 -28.84 -4.63
CA ARG A 618 3.73 -29.56 -4.00
C ARG A 618 3.32 -30.92 -3.43
N ALA A 619 2.14 -31.01 -2.83
CA ALA A 619 1.60 -32.29 -2.36
C ALA A 619 1.23 -33.21 -3.54
N GLU A 620 0.69 -32.67 -4.62
CA GLU A 620 0.39 -33.43 -5.84
C GLU A 620 1.66 -33.95 -6.53
N ARG A 621 2.72 -33.13 -6.66
CA ARG A 621 3.97 -33.58 -7.30
C ARG A 621 4.68 -34.67 -6.50
N GLY A 622 4.61 -34.62 -5.17
CA GLY A 622 5.11 -35.71 -4.32
C GLY A 622 4.41 -37.05 -4.59
N ALA A 623 3.12 -37.02 -4.98
CA ALA A 623 2.34 -38.21 -5.34
C ALA A 623 2.81 -38.91 -6.63
N ASP A 624 3.34 -38.15 -7.59
CA ASP A 624 3.70 -38.64 -8.92
C ASP A 624 5.14 -39.20 -8.97
N GLU A 625 5.96 -38.92 -7.95
CA GLU A 625 7.27 -39.54 -7.81
C GLU A 625 7.11 -40.95 -7.22
N GLU A 626 7.11 -41.96 -8.09
CA GLU A 626 7.38 -43.34 -7.68
C GLU A 626 8.75 -43.36 -6.97
N GLY A 627 8.71 -43.28 -5.63
CA GLY A 627 9.88 -43.43 -4.78
C GLY A 627 10.59 -44.74 -5.16
N GLY A 628 11.90 -44.65 -5.42
CA GLY A 628 12.71 -45.71 -6.01
C GLY A 628 12.53 -47.06 -5.33
N ASP A 629 12.56 -48.11 -6.16
CA ASP A 629 11.97 -49.40 -5.89
C ASP A 629 12.67 -50.25 -4.80
N LEU A 630 13.46 -49.67 -3.89
CA LEU A 630 14.03 -50.43 -2.77
C LEU A 630 13.97 -49.80 -1.38
N VAL A 631 13.98 -48.47 -1.16
CA VAL A 631 13.68 -47.91 0.18
C VAL A 631 12.90 -46.60 0.09
N TYR A 632 11.73 -46.59 0.74
CA TYR A 632 10.56 -45.93 0.18
C TYR A 632 9.93 -44.95 1.14
N ARG A 633 10.00 -43.69 0.75
CA ARG A 633 8.91 -42.77 0.98
C ARG A 633 7.93 -42.93 -0.18
N THR A 634 6.70 -43.33 0.11
CA THR A 634 5.63 -43.36 -0.89
C THR A 634 4.64 -42.27 -0.52
N HIS A 635 4.13 -41.56 -1.53
CA HIS A 635 3.04 -40.61 -1.37
C HIS A 635 1.76 -41.23 -1.93
N LEU A 636 0.60 -40.85 -1.38
CA LEU A 636 -0.68 -41.24 -1.97
C LEU A 636 -0.80 -40.67 -3.38
N SER A 637 -1.45 -41.40 -4.29
CA SER A 637 -1.70 -40.91 -5.64
C SER A 637 -2.51 -39.61 -5.64
N ARG A 638 -2.34 -38.80 -6.68
CA ARG A 638 -3.08 -37.55 -6.87
C ARG A 638 -4.59 -37.76 -6.83
N ASP A 639 -5.10 -38.82 -7.45
CA ASP A 639 -6.54 -39.14 -7.48
C ASP A 639 -7.10 -39.36 -6.07
N LEU A 640 -6.32 -39.99 -5.18
CA LEU A 640 -6.72 -40.27 -3.81
C LEU A 640 -6.69 -39.01 -2.94
N LEU A 641 -5.70 -38.13 -3.16
CA LEU A 641 -5.66 -36.80 -2.55
C LEU A 641 -6.90 -35.98 -2.94
N VAL A 642 -7.24 -35.94 -4.24
CA VAL A 642 -8.43 -35.25 -4.76
C VAL A 642 -9.72 -35.85 -4.19
N ALA A 643 -9.87 -37.18 -4.21
CA ALA A 643 -11.06 -37.85 -3.65
C ALA A 643 -11.24 -37.56 -2.16
N THR A 644 -10.15 -37.56 -1.39
CA THR A 644 -10.20 -37.24 0.05
C THR A 644 -10.63 -35.79 0.29
N TYR A 645 -10.11 -34.86 -0.51
CA TYR A 645 -10.54 -33.47 -0.47
C TYR A 645 -12.02 -33.33 -0.84
N GLU A 646 -12.48 -33.95 -1.93
CA GLU A 646 -13.88 -33.89 -2.35
C GLU A 646 -14.84 -34.46 -1.30
N ALA A 647 -14.46 -35.52 -0.60
CA ALA A 647 -15.24 -36.11 0.49
C ALA A 647 -15.23 -35.26 1.78
N SER A 648 -14.17 -34.47 1.99
CA SER A 648 -13.97 -33.65 3.19
C SER A 648 -14.19 -32.15 2.94
N ARG A 649 -14.57 -31.77 1.72
CA ARG A 649 -14.65 -30.36 1.33
C ARG A 649 -15.75 -29.68 2.13
N PRO A 650 -15.52 -28.46 2.60
CA PRO A 650 -16.57 -27.70 3.24
C PRO A 650 -17.67 -27.35 2.23
N GLY A 651 -18.93 -27.35 2.69
CA GLY A 651 -20.07 -26.92 1.88
C GLY A 651 -20.03 -25.42 1.54
N ALA A 652 -20.82 -24.99 0.55
CA ALA A 652 -20.87 -23.60 0.09
C ALA A 652 -21.17 -22.58 1.20
N ASP A 653 -21.87 -23.00 2.26
CA ASP A 653 -22.21 -22.16 3.42
C ASP A 653 -21.00 -21.75 4.28
N LEU A 654 -19.84 -22.41 4.11
CA LEU A 654 -18.65 -22.10 4.91
C LEU A 654 -18.14 -20.68 4.62
N ALA A 655 -18.09 -20.26 3.35
CA ALA A 655 -17.62 -18.92 3.01
C ALA A 655 -18.46 -17.86 3.74
N ALA A 656 -19.80 -17.96 3.67
CA ALA A 656 -20.72 -17.03 4.33
C ALA A 656 -20.53 -16.99 5.86
N ARG A 657 -20.36 -18.14 6.52
CA ARG A 657 -20.12 -18.22 7.97
C ARG A 657 -18.76 -17.66 8.37
N LEU A 658 -17.73 -17.95 7.59
CA LEU A 658 -16.38 -17.43 7.83
C LEU A 658 -16.34 -15.91 7.67
N PHE A 659 -17.07 -15.35 6.70
CA PHE A 659 -17.23 -13.90 6.56
C PHE A 659 -17.95 -13.26 7.75
N GLU A 660 -19.00 -13.92 8.26
CA GLU A 660 -19.72 -13.45 9.44
C GLU A 660 -18.84 -13.46 10.71
N ASP A 661 -18.01 -14.50 10.88
CA ASP A 661 -17.06 -14.60 12.00
C ASP A 661 -15.89 -13.62 11.88
N ILE A 662 -15.43 -13.35 10.65
CA ILE A 662 -14.43 -12.31 10.35
C ILE A 662 -14.97 -10.93 10.72
N GLY A 663 -16.21 -10.60 10.34
CA GLY A 663 -16.84 -9.31 10.63
C GLY A 663 -17.16 -9.09 12.12
N LYS A 664 -17.36 -10.16 12.90
CA LYS A 664 -17.69 -10.09 14.33
C LYS A 664 -16.48 -10.01 15.27
N ASN A 665 -15.33 -10.56 14.87
CA ASN A 665 -14.19 -10.77 15.77
C ASN A 665 -12.98 -9.87 15.52
N GLU A 666 -12.97 -9.06 14.45
CA GLU A 666 -11.87 -8.15 14.17
C GLU A 666 -12.12 -6.76 14.77
N ASP A 667 -11.15 -6.29 15.57
CA ASP A 667 -11.04 -4.88 15.92
C ASP A 667 -10.49 -4.12 14.69
N PRO A 668 -11.29 -3.24 14.05
CA PRO A 668 -10.82 -2.48 12.89
C PRO A 668 -9.57 -1.63 13.19
N ARG A 669 -9.28 -1.36 14.47
CA ARG A 669 -8.08 -0.61 14.90
C ARG A 669 -6.81 -1.46 14.91
N ALA A 670 -6.91 -2.79 14.99
CA ALA A 670 -5.76 -3.71 14.93
C ALA A 670 -5.22 -3.87 13.50
N ALA A 671 -6.02 -3.56 12.47
CA ALA A 671 -5.66 -3.56 11.05
C ALA A 671 -4.82 -2.32 10.63
N ALA A 672 -4.01 -1.76 11.54
CA ALA A 672 -3.20 -0.55 11.32
C ALA A 672 -2.22 -0.65 10.12
N ALA A 673 -1.97 -1.86 9.60
CA ALA A 673 -1.16 -2.12 8.41
C ALA A 673 -1.95 -2.10 7.08
N GLY A 674 -3.26 -1.93 7.10
CA GLY A 674 -4.13 -1.88 5.91
C GLY A 674 -4.49 -3.25 5.30
N VAL A 675 -4.05 -4.35 5.91
CA VAL A 675 -4.46 -5.72 5.54
C VAL A 675 -5.12 -6.35 6.77
N PRO A 676 -6.39 -6.77 6.68
CA PRO A 676 -7.08 -7.48 7.75
C PRO A 676 -6.32 -8.73 8.24
N PRO A 677 -6.26 -8.99 9.56
CA PRO A 677 -5.58 -10.15 10.13
C PRO A 677 -6.00 -11.52 9.56
N TYR A 678 -7.26 -11.71 9.19
CA TYR A 678 -7.70 -12.97 8.55
C TYR A 678 -7.04 -13.24 7.19
N LEU A 679 -6.52 -12.20 6.52
CA LEU A 679 -5.75 -12.33 5.28
C LEU A 679 -4.27 -12.66 5.52
N PHE A 680 -3.88 -13.01 6.73
CA PHE A 680 -2.61 -13.68 6.97
C PHE A 680 -2.74 -15.18 6.77
N GLU A 681 -1.76 -15.77 6.09
CA GLU A 681 -1.74 -17.18 5.72
C GLU A 681 -2.04 -18.11 6.91
N SER A 682 -1.41 -17.88 8.06
CA SER A 682 -1.60 -18.70 9.27
C SER A 682 -3.03 -18.62 9.80
N ARG A 683 -3.63 -17.42 9.81
CA ARG A 683 -4.99 -17.21 10.29
C ARG A 683 -6.02 -17.86 9.38
N LEU A 684 -5.85 -17.73 8.06
CA LEU A 684 -6.74 -18.38 7.11
C LEU A 684 -6.68 -19.90 7.23
N ARG A 685 -5.48 -20.47 7.45
CA ARG A 685 -5.34 -21.91 7.73
C ARG A 685 -6.07 -22.31 9.00
N ASP A 686 -5.86 -21.60 10.10
CA ASP A 686 -6.50 -21.92 11.39
C ASP A 686 -8.03 -21.82 11.30
N LEU A 687 -8.52 -20.91 10.48
CA LEU A 687 -9.94 -20.65 10.27
C LEU A 687 -10.60 -21.72 9.39
N VAL A 688 -9.92 -22.20 8.35
CA VAL A 688 -10.44 -23.24 7.44
C VAL A 688 -10.23 -24.66 8.01
N ARG A 689 -9.15 -24.87 8.76
CA ARG A 689 -8.72 -26.19 9.25
C ARG A 689 -9.84 -27.01 9.90
N PRO A 690 -10.64 -26.51 10.85
CA PRO A 690 -11.67 -27.30 11.54
C PRO A 690 -12.72 -27.93 10.59
N PHE A 691 -12.89 -27.36 9.40
CA PHE A 691 -13.89 -27.78 8.42
C PHE A 691 -13.32 -28.66 7.32
N CYS A 692 -12.01 -28.88 7.30
CA CYS A 692 -11.29 -29.54 6.20
C CYS A 692 -10.36 -30.65 6.68
N VAL A 693 -10.26 -30.90 7.99
CA VAL A 693 -9.60 -32.11 8.51
C VAL A 693 -10.43 -33.32 8.08
N PRO A 694 -9.88 -34.23 7.26
CA PRO A 694 -10.59 -35.43 6.86
C PRO A 694 -10.87 -36.29 8.08
N ARG A 695 -12.09 -36.84 8.18
CA ARG A 695 -12.42 -37.75 9.28
C ARG A 695 -11.67 -39.07 9.11
N ASP A 696 -11.19 -39.65 10.21
CA ASP A 696 -10.55 -40.97 10.27
C ASP A 696 -11.28 -42.04 9.45
N ALA A 697 -12.60 -42.10 9.51
CA ALA A 697 -13.40 -43.05 8.74
C ALA A 697 -13.31 -42.85 7.22
N VAL A 698 -13.25 -41.59 6.75
CA VAL A 698 -13.11 -41.26 5.32
C VAL A 698 -11.70 -41.60 4.84
N ILE A 699 -10.68 -41.32 5.67
CA ILE A 699 -9.30 -41.68 5.34
C ILE A 699 -9.15 -43.20 5.29
N ALA A 700 -9.70 -43.92 6.26
CA ALA A 700 -9.64 -45.39 6.28
C ALA A 700 -10.30 -46.02 5.05
N ASP A 701 -11.43 -45.49 4.60
CA ASP A 701 -12.13 -45.97 3.41
C ASP A 701 -11.34 -45.72 2.11
N LEU A 702 -10.80 -44.50 1.94
CA LEU A 702 -10.12 -44.11 0.70
C LEU A 702 -8.65 -44.57 0.64
N ALA A 703 -7.90 -44.42 1.73
CA ALA A 703 -6.46 -44.68 1.80
C ALA A 703 -6.10 -46.04 2.42
N GLY A 704 -7.05 -46.72 3.08
CA GLY A 704 -6.78 -47.96 3.82
C GLY A 704 -6.16 -49.06 2.97
N ASP A 705 -6.65 -49.26 1.74
CA ASP A 705 -6.10 -50.27 0.84
C ASP A 705 -4.69 -49.91 0.36
N GLU A 706 -4.38 -48.63 0.14
CA GLU A 706 -3.02 -48.22 -0.25
C GLU A 706 -2.03 -48.39 0.91
N VAL A 707 -2.47 -48.13 2.15
CA VAL A 707 -1.70 -48.44 3.36
C VAL A 707 -1.43 -49.95 3.45
N LYS A 708 -2.44 -50.80 3.24
CA LYS A 708 -2.27 -52.25 3.24
C LYS A 708 -1.29 -52.70 2.16
N ARG A 709 -1.46 -52.25 0.91
CA ARG A 709 -0.54 -52.57 -0.20
C ARG A 709 0.87 -52.06 0.06
N PHE A 710 1.03 -50.89 0.66
CA PHE A 710 2.33 -50.38 1.08
C PHE A 710 2.97 -51.32 2.10
N VAL A 711 2.26 -51.66 3.19
CA VAL A 711 2.78 -52.54 4.22
C VAL A 711 3.06 -53.94 3.67
N GLU A 712 2.18 -54.53 2.88
CA GLU A 712 2.36 -55.84 2.24
C GLU A 712 3.61 -55.87 1.34
N ARG A 713 3.76 -54.89 0.43
CA ARG A 713 4.92 -54.79 -0.48
C ARG A 713 6.23 -54.60 0.28
N ARG A 714 6.21 -53.84 1.38
CA ARG A 714 7.42 -53.47 2.13
C ARG A 714 7.80 -54.48 3.20
N HIS A 715 6.82 -55.14 3.81
CA HIS A 715 7.04 -56.13 4.87
C HIS A 715 7.89 -57.30 4.38
N GLY A 716 7.65 -57.80 3.17
CA GLY A 716 8.48 -58.84 2.57
C GLY A 716 9.93 -58.39 2.31
N ARG A 717 10.12 -57.13 1.89
CA ARG A 717 11.44 -56.56 1.53
C ARG A 717 12.27 -56.16 2.74
N LEU A 718 11.65 -55.50 3.73
CA LEU A 718 12.25 -55.23 5.05
C LEU A 718 12.37 -56.49 5.92
N GLY A 719 11.81 -57.61 5.43
CA GLY A 719 11.76 -58.89 6.11
C GLY A 719 12.88 -59.88 5.76
N VAL A 720 13.71 -59.59 4.76
CA VAL A 720 14.95 -60.33 4.52
C VAL A 720 15.99 -59.78 5.50
N PRO A 721 16.52 -60.60 6.44
CA PRO A 721 17.60 -60.15 7.31
C PRO A 721 18.76 -59.70 6.44
N LEU A 722 19.22 -58.48 6.67
CA LEU A 722 20.35 -57.89 5.99
C LEU A 722 21.59 -58.72 6.41
N GLU A 723 22.40 -59.13 5.44
CA GLU A 723 23.40 -60.20 5.65
C GLU A 723 24.57 -59.72 6.53
N ILE A 724 24.47 -59.98 7.82
CA ILE A 724 25.56 -59.89 8.80
C ILE A 724 26.11 -61.31 9.02
N ARG A 725 27.39 -61.57 8.71
CA ARG A 725 28.00 -62.90 8.94
C ARG A 725 28.24 -63.14 10.42
N GLY A 726 27.73 -64.27 10.90
CA GLY A 726 28.04 -64.82 12.22
C GLY A 726 26.83 -65.54 12.79
N SER A 727 26.89 -66.87 12.83
CA SER A 727 25.96 -67.71 13.57
C SER A 727 26.06 -67.39 15.07
N VAL A 728 25.38 -66.34 15.50
CA VAL A 728 24.76 -66.36 16.83
C VAL A 728 23.33 -66.79 16.55
N GLU A 729 22.98 -67.99 17.00
CA GLU A 729 21.61 -68.44 17.08
C GLU A 729 20.72 -67.30 17.63
N SER A 730 19.73 -66.89 16.83
CA SER A 730 18.71 -65.86 17.10
C SER A 730 19.21 -64.49 17.63
N ALA A 731 19.67 -63.61 16.74
CA ALA A 731 19.67 -62.17 17.04
C ALA A 731 18.38 -61.55 16.48
N ASN A 732 17.42 -61.36 17.37
CA ASN A 732 16.06 -60.88 17.12
C ASN A 732 16.02 -59.52 16.37
N ALA A 733 15.93 -59.53 15.04
CA ALA A 733 15.48 -58.36 14.31
C ALA A 733 14.03 -58.07 14.71
N SER A 734 13.82 -57.00 15.48
CA SER A 734 12.49 -56.59 15.91
C SER A 734 11.86 -55.72 14.83
N ARG A 735 10.65 -56.06 14.43
CA ARG A 735 9.88 -55.32 13.43
C ARG A 735 8.74 -54.59 14.11
N TYR A 736 8.46 -53.40 13.62
CA TYR A 736 7.41 -52.55 14.15
C TYR A 736 6.68 -51.85 13.01
N VAL A 737 5.36 -51.79 13.11
CA VAL A 737 4.52 -50.95 12.26
C VAL A 737 3.98 -49.85 13.14
N PHE A 738 4.35 -48.62 12.85
CA PHE A 738 3.80 -47.43 13.47
C PHE A 738 2.77 -46.84 12.52
N ALA A 739 1.52 -46.73 12.95
CA ALA A 739 0.44 -46.23 12.11
C ALA A 739 -0.53 -45.36 12.91
N PRO A 740 -1.32 -44.48 12.26
CA PRO A 740 -2.35 -43.72 12.93
C PRO A 740 -3.55 -44.61 13.29
N SER A 741 -4.40 -44.11 14.19
CA SER A 741 -5.57 -44.84 14.73
C SER A 741 -6.47 -45.43 13.66
N TRP A 742 -6.78 -44.65 12.62
CA TRP A 742 -7.70 -45.04 11.56
C TRP A 742 -7.18 -46.21 10.69
N ALA A 743 -5.87 -46.43 10.63
CA ALA A 743 -5.26 -47.49 9.85
C ALA A 743 -5.21 -48.83 10.60
N ARG A 744 -5.46 -48.81 11.92
CA ARG A 744 -5.27 -49.98 12.81
C ARG A 744 -6.10 -51.18 12.36
N ASP A 745 -7.41 -51.02 12.22
CA ASP A 745 -8.31 -52.16 11.91
C ASP A 745 -7.96 -52.81 10.57
N GLY A 746 -7.63 -51.99 9.56
CA GLY A 746 -7.21 -52.48 8.25
C GLY A 746 -5.88 -53.23 8.28
N LEU A 747 -4.92 -52.75 9.06
CA LEU A 747 -3.62 -53.40 9.23
C LEU A 747 -3.72 -54.64 10.15
N ASP A 748 -4.60 -54.65 11.14
CA ASP A 748 -4.86 -55.82 11.99
C ASP A 748 -5.52 -56.95 11.18
N ALA A 749 -6.39 -56.61 10.21
CA ALA A 749 -6.90 -57.56 9.23
C ALA A 749 -5.75 -58.12 8.35
N LEU A 750 -4.88 -57.25 7.83
CA LEU A 750 -3.70 -57.68 7.06
C LEU A 750 -2.77 -58.58 7.88
N ARG A 751 -2.64 -58.35 9.20
CA ARG A 751 -1.85 -59.19 10.11
C ARG A 751 -2.43 -60.61 10.25
N GLN A 752 -3.74 -60.78 10.15
CA GLN A 752 -4.37 -62.10 10.17
C GLN A 752 -4.00 -62.91 8.91
N GLU A 753 -3.87 -62.23 7.77
CA GLU A 753 -3.45 -62.81 6.49
C GLU A 753 -1.93 -63.05 6.46
N LEU A 754 -1.15 -62.05 6.87
CA LEU A 754 0.31 -62.07 6.98
C LEU A 754 0.73 -62.27 8.44
N ARG A 755 0.70 -63.52 8.91
CA ARG A 755 1.05 -63.87 10.31
C ARG A 755 2.46 -63.44 10.75
N THR A 756 3.34 -63.10 9.81
CA THR A 756 4.70 -62.59 10.07
C THR A 756 4.74 -61.08 10.32
N LEU A 757 3.63 -60.36 10.12
CA LEU A 757 3.52 -58.93 10.36
C LEU A 757 3.60 -58.64 11.87
N PRO A 758 4.41 -57.67 12.30
CA PRO A 758 4.54 -57.31 13.72
C PRO A 758 3.26 -56.66 14.27
N GLU A 759 3.24 -56.47 15.59
CA GLU A 759 2.18 -55.71 16.26
C GLU A 759 2.19 -54.23 15.82
N ILE A 760 0.98 -53.67 15.66
CA ILE A 760 0.78 -52.28 15.23
C ILE A 760 0.83 -51.37 16.44
N GLN A 761 1.73 -50.40 16.39
CA GLN A 761 1.86 -49.35 17.39
C GLN A 761 1.16 -48.09 16.88
N VAL A 762 0.11 -47.69 17.58
CA VAL A 762 -0.67 -46.50 17.21
C VAL A 762 0.06 -45.23 17.63
N HIS A 763 0.09 -44.23 16.76
CA HIS A 763 0.61 -42.90 17.09
C HIS A 763 -0.31 -41.76 16.66
N GLU A 764 -0.07 -40.58 17.24
CA GLU A 764 -0.87 -39.37 17.02
C GLU A 764 -0.61 -38.69 15.67
N ASP A 765 0.52 -38.97 15.00
CA ASP A 765 0.80 -38.42 13.67
C ASP A 765 -0.12 -39.06 12.61
N GLY A 766 -1.22 -38.41 12.28
CA GLY A 766 -2.24 -38.89 11.33
C GLY A 766 -1.78 -39.04 9.89
N ASP A 767 -0.63 -38.45 9.54
CA ASP A 767 -0.16 -38.29 8.16
C ASP A 767 0.87 -39.34 7.74
N ARG A 768 1.28 -40.25 8.63
CA ARG A 768 2.42 -41.15 8.37
C ARG A 768 2.17 -42.57 8.81
N VAL A 769 2.66 -43.52 8.02
CA VAL A 769 2.79 -44.93 8.42
C VAL A 769 4.25 -45.32 8.28
N HIS A 770 4.87 -45.80 9.36
CA HIS A 770 6.26 -46.24 9.36
C HIS A 770 6.34 -47.75 9.53
N LEU A 771 7.05 -48.42 8.64
CA LEU A 771 7.46 -49.80 8.81
C LEU A 771 8.96 -49.83 9.10
N VAL A 772 9.33 -50.42 10.23
CA VAL A 772 10.69 -50.33 10.76
C VAL A 772 11.19 -51.71 11.15
N THR A 773 12.39 -52.05 10.69
CA THR A 773 13.16 -53.21 11.15
C THR A 773 14.35 -52.69 11.93
N LEU A 774 14.51 -53.15 13.17
CA LEU A 774 15.56 -52.72 14.08
C LEU A 774 16.41 -53.92 14.48
N GLN A 775 17.71 -53.81 14.29
CA GLN A 775 18.68 -54.80 14.74
C GLN A 775 19.65 -54.16 15.72
N THR A 776 19.72 -54.73 16.91
CA THR A 776 20.45 -54.13 18.04
C THR A 776 21.58 -55.03 18.50
N ALA A 777 22.50 -54.44 19.26
CA ALA A 777 23.55 -55.15 19.96
C ALA A 777 24.52 -55.92 19.04
N LEU A 778 24.90 -55.30 17.92
CA LEU A 778 25.88 -55.83 16.97
C LEU A 778 27.31 -55.58 17.46
N THR A 779 28.18 -56.59 17.31
CA THR A 779 29.62 -56.45 17.51
C THR A 779 30.28 -55.92 16.24
N GLU A 780 31.49 -55.34 16.36
CA GLU A 780 32.27 -54.87 15.21
C GLU A 780 32.49 -55.99 14.17
N GLY A 781 32.82 -57.20 14.62
CA GLY A 781 33.04 -58.37 13.75
C GLY A 781 31.78 -58.89 13.06
N ALA A 782 30.60 -58.37 13.39
CA ALA A 782 29.36 -58.65 12.68
C ALA A 782 29.25 -57.84 11.37
N ILE A 783 29.94 -56.69 11.28
CA ILE A 783 29.92 -55.81 10.11
C ILE A 783 30.85 -56.38 9.04
N VAL A 784 30.29 -56.85 7.93
CA VAL A 784 31.07 -57.45 6.83
C VAL A 784 31.59 -56.35 5.92
N LEU A 785 32.91 -56.16 5.94
CA LEU A 785 33.62 -55.40 4.93
C LEU A 785 34.13 -56.35 3.83
N PRO A 786 34.16 -55.94 2.54
CA PRO A 786 34.64 -56.80 1.47
C PRO A 786 36.11 -57.20 1.70
N ASP A 787 36.37 -58.50 1.71
CA ASP A 787 37.67 -59.07 2.07
C ASP A 787 38.66 -58.94 0.89
N ARG A 788 39.83 -58.33 1.12
CA ARG A 788 40.93 -58.34 0.14
C ARG A 788 41.64 -59.71 0.23
N GLY A 789 41.07 -60.72 -0.44
CA GLY A 789 41.84 -61.89 -0.87
C GLY A 789 41.24 -63.25 -0.50
N GLY A 790 40.72 -63.92 -1.52
CA GLY A 790 40.43 -65.34 -1.51
C GLY A 790 39.33 -65.66 -2.51
N LYS A 791 39.68 -66.33 -3.61
CA LYS A 791 38.72 -66.87 -4.58
C LYS A 791 37.52 -67.46 -3.83
N ARG A 792 36.30 -67.03 -4.18
CA ARG A 792 35.06 -67.75 -3.83
C ARG A 792 35.25 -69.23 -4.20
N PRO A 793 34.91 -70.21 -3.34
CA PRO A 793 34.55 -71.52 -3.84
C PRO A 793 33.30 -71.45 -4.72
#